data_AF-A0A0A0AL72-F1
#
_entry.id   AF-A0A0A0AL72-F1
#
_cell.length_a   1.000
_cell.length_b   1.000
_cell.length_c   1.000
_cell.angle_alpha   90.00
_cell.angle_beta   90.00
_cell.angle_gamma   90.00
#
_symmetry.space_group_name_H-M   'P 1'
#
loop_
_entity.id
_entity.type
_entity.pdbx_description
1 polymer ?
#
loop_
_entity_poly.entity_id
_entity_poly.type
_entity_poly.pdbx_seq_one_letter_code
_entity_poly.pdbx_strand_id
1 'polypeptide(L)'
;ITVYFHAILSKDFKLNPETHKVFIRAEGISPYANWKENICELICTKHLEEHGYLIEGTVTLAKGIINKYIPYKYWVSCGEGEYEFIYKNSESSNHVNRCLFIRDSLVSNGEWHQYDDIVCKASVMKSVLKMFLRDKTKDVVKGKIIAANIMLENIFSILGTWSPDNLRNFLFQLKQFYVVTKDPRVYDGRQMQWTELNFGTQQVNDLLLKYMSKIALPFLAPEGAKASQEDVVIKSKLALGLTILTVVERLELPRFKSSLADLCSLLCLDKVSQQTILDENHQITKTFAAVTSLKVHLTELCQRCIDNEVDQWVWILPLLHFLAAPLQHDRLPMEEDTWAGLEGLPFAEIRKKQDMGTLLQLMKEKKYLMEFDRTLVKSWISVLPLKSLPEFIQDFSSDLLVTLQGVSYRLENIDLSWNSSEVLESLLKTLLRTLDEKWARALEARSWKSCLTCCLKLHKRVCKYLKWGRWYALPATSAMIISKVANLQPTAVPQDAGQEIPVVEVFNEALRDTRTWFRNALTKKLLNEHLEYVTFSFYWELQAWDEFVKIRFPDGQFTETWKKTLLADLERRIQEELPVNQILVYCCQHCKFTELDSSIDWCFCNCATEAVTAACQTQRNLLEKISSYNMGRFSQLVSTIVVKSWPVKGGQSEDDFDEILHHMLTWPDIKHIFSFNGTNTDLLEKLTDEAKNVMATADSVFTSVTADIWKGCILVKHLEEVLQHEKQFICIWEINEFSFRAPAAVKELKELLQRRQEEVTLLRKEKKAIGTFLSMCRKVQASVKVDVGELEFEHLEDLRSKRLNTVVNVGKRPLQTYYSWSPKLKEFAQKMHSLKDSLIFQQFWEEAAQKAGEDYESSEEEEEENIVPTLDLDNVFSSLISPCFVNYERLYDDLRSGSLTLAAVDTIFQEFTNHPEDIRTELSTICELAPGEDRDWVDQRFQQIQQYHEMHLTFDAAKIIANVKEILNLSGDFGVLENLLDIVKKLESYKTQKLDSISPELMHAKRLLEGITVNRRGCLRELAQQKEFVFWVREALKDINELKVFVDLASISAGENDMDVDRVACFHDTVHGYSSLLYELRQESGFEDFMRCLTKLWRALDSDENLPKKLVS
;
A
#
# COMPACT_ATOMS: atom_id res chain seq x y z
N ILE A 1 28.81 59.02 -56.93
CA ILE A 1 27.72 58.83 -55.95
C ILE A 1 26.76 59.99 -56.13
N THR A 2 25.48 59.70 -56.30
CA THR A 2 24.46 60.73 -56.47
C THR A 2 23.91 61.09 -55.10
N VAL A 3 24.02 62.36 -54.72
CA VAL A 3 23.55 62.88 -53.44
C VAL A 3 22.29 63.69 -53.69
N TYR A 4 21.20 63.30 -53.06
CA TYR A 4 19.92 64.02 -53.03
C TYR A 4 19.84 64.77 -51.71
N PHE A 5 19.72 66.09 -51.76
CA PHE A 5 19.51 66.92 -50.58
C PHE A 5 18.03 67.24 -50.44
N HIS A 6 17.48 67.01 -49.27
CA HIS A 6 16.10 67.34 -48.91
C HIS A 6 16.15 68.26 -47.68
N ALA A 7 15.61 69.48 -47.79
CA ALA A 7 15.54 70.41 -46.67
C ALA A 7 14.28 71.27 -46.74
N ILE A 8 13.98 71.98 -45.65
CA ILE A 8 12.87 72.96 -45.65
C ILE A 8 13.45 74.36 -45.58
N LEU A 9 13.23 75.17 -46.60
CA LEU A 9 13.61 76.57 -46.58
C LEU A 9 12.59 77.39 -45.79
N SER A 10 13.03 78.05 -44.71
CA SER A 10 12.19 78.95 -43.93
C SER A 10 11.67 80.12 -44.77
N LYS A 11 10.42 80.52 -44.51
CA LYS A 11 9.81 81.75 -45.06
C LYS A 11 10.59 83.03 -44.71
N ASP A 12 11.48 82.99 -43.72
CA ASP A 12 12.30 84.14 -43.31
C ASP A 12 13.21 84.67 -44.43
N PHE A 13 13.56 83.83 -45.40
CA PHE A 13 14.32 84.22 -46.58
C PHE A 13 13.51 85.02 -47.61
N LYS A 14 12.17 85.07 -47.48
CA LYS A 14 11.25 85.73 -48.43
C LYS A 14 11.56 85.33 -49.89
N LEU A 15 11.75 84.03 -50.12
CA LEU A 15 12.11 83.50 -51.42
C LEU A 15 10.99 83.77 -52.43
N ASN A 16 11.35 84.28 -53.61
CA ASN A 16 10.49 84.24 -54.79
C ASN A 16 11.00 83.10 -55.69
N PRO A 17 10.29 81.97 -55.81
CA PRO A 17 10.74 80.80 -56.57
C PRO A 17 11.02 81.08 -58.06
N GLU A 18 10.44 82.13 -58.64
CA GLU A 18 10.64 82.48 -60.05
C GLU A 18 11.97 83.20 -60.33
N THR A 19 12.56 83.84 -59.30
CA THR A 19 13.72 84.74 -59.48
C THR A 19 14.88 84.43 -58.55
N HIS A 20 14.63 83.86 -57.37
CA HIS A 20 15.64 83.48 -56.42
C HIS A 20 15.97 81.99 -56.53
N LYS A 21 17.25 81.65 -56.45
CA LYS A 21 17.76 80.28 -56.48
C LYS A 21 18.38 79.91 -55.14
N VAL A 22 18.34 78.63 -54.80
CA VAL A 22 18.97 78.07 -53.60
C VAL A 22 20.08 77.14 -54.04
N PHE A 23 21.26 77.27 -53.43
CA PHE A 23 22.42 76.46 -53.74
C PHE A 23 23.06 75.88 -52.48
N ILE A 24 23.79 74.78 -52.61
CA ILE A 24 24.71 74.28 -51.59
C ILE A 24 26.15 74.65 -51.95
N ARG A 25 26.90 75.11 -50.96
CA ARG A 25 28.36 75.29 -51.02
C ARG A 25 29.02 74.50 -49.91
N ALA A 26 30.19 73.93 -50.19
CA ALA A 26 30.91 73.06 -49.26
C ALA A 26 32.42 73.27 -49.34
N GLU A 27 33.13 72.58 -48.44
CA GLU A 27 34.59 72.48 -48.41
C GLU A 27 35.05 71.05 -48.72
N GLY A 28 36.20 70.90 -49.38
CA GLY A 28 36.85 69.61 -49.55
C GLY A 28 36.24 68.72 -50.62
N ILE A 29 35.43 69.28 -51.54
CA ILE A 29 34.83 68.57 -52.68
C ILE A 29 35.54 68.98 -53.98
N SER A 30 36.52 68.19 -54.44
CA SER A 30 37.16 68.42 -55.74
C SER A 30 36.20 68.11 -56.91
N PRO A 31 36.17 68.92 -58.00
CA PRO A 31 37.05 70.05 -58.31
C PRO A 31 36.59 71.42 -57.78
N TYR A 32 35.53 71.47 -56.97
CA TYR A 32 34.90 72.72 -56.58
C TYR A 32 35.78 73.57 -55.65
N ALA A 33 35.84 74.86 -55.92
CA ALA A 33 36.53 75.81 -55.05
C ALA A 33 35.75 76.00 -53.73
N ASN A 34 36.41 75.68 -52.61
CA ASN A 34 35.86 75.77 -51.24
C ASN A 34 35.09 77.08 -51.02
N TRP A 35 33.80 76.97 -50.66
CA TRP A 35 32.88 78.08 -50.33
C TRP A 35 32.63 79.15 -51.41
N LYS A 36 33.19 78.99 -52.62
CA LYS A 36 33.02 79.96 -53.73
C LYS A 36 32.08 79.44 -54.83
N GLU A 37 32.18 78.15 -55.14
CA GLU A 37 31.40 77.52 -56.20
C GLU A 37 30.15 76.83 -55.66
N ASN A 38 29.07 76.88 -56.45
CA ASN A 38 27.81 76.21 -56.14
C ASN A 38 27.93 74.73 -56.54
N ILE A 39 27.68 73.84 -55.60
CA ILE A 39 27.86 72.38 -55.77
C ILE A 39 26.55 71.73 -56.22
N CYS A 40 25.43 72.20 -55.70
CA CYS A 40 24.10 71.70 -56.02
C CYS A 40 23.12 72.86 -56.06
N GLU A 41 22.26 72.92 -57.09
CA GLU A 41 21.11 73.81 -57.15
C GLU A 41 19.88 73.07 -56.61
N LEU A 42 19.10 73.73 -55.76
CA LEU A 42 17.87 73.18 -55.19
C LEU A 42 16.64 73.89 -55.74
N ILE A 43 15.61 73.10 -55.98
CA ILE A 43 14.33 73.52 -56.54
C ILE A 43 13.27 73.42 -55.45
N CYS A 44 12.36 74.38 -55.39
CA CYS A 44 11.19 74.31 -54.51
C CYS A 44 10.19 73.29 -55.06
N THR A 45 10.00 72.17 -54.36
CA THR A 45 9.12 71.08 -54.81
C THR A 45 7.74 71.12 -54.18
N LYS A 46 7.59 71.70 -52.98
CA LYS A 46 6.30 71.84 -52.30
C LYS A 46 6.22 73.11 -51.45
N HIS A 47 5.11 73.83 -51.53
CA HIS A 47 4.78 74.93 -50.61
C HIS A 47 4.18 74.36 -49.31
N LEU A 48 4.75 74.73 -48.17
CA LEU A 48 4.43 74.20 -46.83
C LEU A 48 3.80 75.28 -45.93
N GLU A 49 3.07 76.22 -46.53
CA GLU A 49 2.34 77.30 -45.84
C GLU A 49 3.21 78.05 -44.82
N GLU A 50 2.89 77.95 -43.52
CA GLU A 50 3.58 78.67 -42.47
C GLU A 50 5.04 78.24 -42.26
N HIS A 51 5.44 77.08 -42.79
CA HIS A 51 6.77 76.47 -42.62
C HIS A 51 7.74 76.77 -43.77
N GLY A 52 7.26 77.36 -44.88
CA GLY A 52 8.09 77.76 -46.02
C GLY A 52 8.02 76.79 -47.20
N TYR A 53 9.15 76.38 -47.76
CA TYR A 53 9.21 75.53 -48.96
C TYR A 53 10.04 74.27 -48.73
N LEU A 54 9.55 73.12 -49.16
CA LEU A 54 10.39 71.95 -49.33
C LEU A 54 11.31 72.20 -50.53
N ILE A 55 12.62 72.07 -50.32
CA ILE A 55 13.64 72.25 -51.34
C ILE A 55 14.39 70.94 -51.55
N GLU A 56 14.56 70.56 -52.81
CA GLU A 56 15.23 69.33 -53.19
C GLU A 56 16.26 69.61 -54.29
N GLY A 57 17.41 68.98 -54.20
CA GLY A 57 18.48 69.14 -55.18
C GLY A 57 19.33 67.89 -55.30
N THR A 58 19.90 67.65 -56.47
CA THR A 58 20.71 66.46 -56.74
C THR A 58 22.07 66.86 -57.29
N VAL A 59 23.11 66.14 -56.88
CA VAL A 59 24.47 66.30 -57.41
C VAL A 59 25.21 64.96 -57.48
N THR A 60 25.97 64.75 -58.55
CA THR A 60 26.84 63.57 -58.71
C THR A 60 28.27 63.91 -58.29
N LEU A 61 28.76 63.27 -57.23
CA LEU A 61 30.09 63.51 -56.66
C LEU A 61 31.02 62.30 -56.83
N ALA A 62 32.33 62.55 -56.82
CA ALA A 62 33.36 61.52 -56.92
C ALA A 62 33.32 60.56 -55.71
N LYS A 63 33.53 59.25 -55.92
CA LYS A 63 33.45 58.23 -54.83
C LYS A 63 34.41 58.49 -53.66
N GLY A 64 35.48 59.27 -53.86
CA GLY A 64 36.44 59.63 -52.82
C GLY A 64 35.87 60.44 -51.64
N ILE A 65 34.59 60.84 -51.68
CA ILE A 65 33.90 61.51 -50.56
C ILE A 65 33.25 60.54 -49.55
N ILE A 66 33.10 59.27 -49.91
CA ILE A 66 32.43 58.28 -49.05
C ILE A 66 33.25 58.08 -47.77
N ASN A 67 32.56 57.94 -46.63
CA ASN A 67 33.11 57.85 -45.28
C ASN A 67 33.99 59.05 -44.87
N LYS A 68 33.83 60.21 -45.52
CA LYS A 68 34.45 61.48 -45.11
C LYS A 68 33.41 62.45 -44.57
N TYR A 69 33.86 63.32 -43.67
CA TYR A 69 33.05 64.41 -43.12
C TYR A 69 33.26 65.66 -43.97
N ILE A 70 32.19 66.14 -44.59
CA ILE A 70 32.24 67.29 -45.48
C ILE A 70 31.39 68.43 -44.91
N PRO A 71 31.97 69.58 -44.55
CA PRO A 71 31.20 70.72 -44.12
C PRO A 71 30.54 71.42 -45.32
N TYR A 72 29.25 71.74 -45.19
CA TYR A 72 28.48 72.46 -46.22
C TYR A 72 27.44 73.40 -45.61
N LYS A 73 26.92 74.31 -46.44
CA LYS A 73 25.79 75.20 -46.12
C LYS A 73 24.90 75.48 -47.31
N TYR A 74 23.65 75.80 -47.00
CA TYR A 74 22.71 76.40 -47.92
C TYR A 74 22.99 77.90 -48.12
N TRP A 75 22.93 78.36 -49.37
CA TRP A 75 23.09 79.74 -49.80
C TRP A 75 21.92 80.13 -50.70
N VAL A 76 21.23 81.22 -50.36
CA VAL A 76 20.05 81.70 -51.07
C VAL A 76 20.39 82.98 -51.82
N SER A 77 20.10 83.06 -53.12
CA SER A 77 20.48 84.19 -53.98
C SER A 77 19.59 85.43 -53.85
N CYS A 78 18.96 85.66 -52.68
CA CYS A 78 18.13 86.83 -52.44
C CYS A 78 19.00 88.05 -52.05
N GLY A 79 18.85 89.19 -52.73
CA GLY A 79 19.67 90.38 -52.50
C GLY A 79 21.15 90.16 -52.87
N GLU A 80 22.08 90.47 -51.95
CA GLU A 80 23.53 90.19 -52.11
C GLU A 80 23.88 88.69 -51.90
N GLY A 81 22.88 87.86 -51.57
CA GLY A 81 23.03 86.44 -51.30
C GLY A 81 23.37 86.14 -49.84
N GLU A 82 22.62 85.24 -49.21
CA GLU A 82 22.72 84.96 -47.78
C GLU A 82 22.96 83.48 -47.50
N TYR A 83 23.88 83.18 -46.58
CA TYR A 83 24.06 81.85 -46.04
C TYR A 83 23.05 81.54 -44.93
N GLU A 84 22.72 80.27 -44.77
CA GLU A 84 21.93 79.80 -43.64
C GLU A 84 22.61 80.04 -42.28
N PHE A 85 21.78 80.07 -41.25
CA PHE A 85 22.21 80.19 -39.86
C PHE A 85 21.84 78.94 -39.06
N ILE A 86 22.85 78.29 -38.48
CA ILE A 86 22.68 77.12 -37.60
C ILE A 86 22.68 77.61 -36.14
N TYR A 87 21.60 77.34 -35.41
CA TYR A 87 21.38 77.81 -34.03
C TYR A 87 22.15 76.99 -32.98
N LYS A 88 23.44 76.69 -33.23
CA LYS A 88 24.38 76.10 -32.28
C LYS A 88 25.38 77.15 -31.81
N ASN A 89 25.71 77.19 -30.52
CA ASN A 89 26.80 78.01 -30.02
C ASN A 89 28.14 77.44 -30.49
N SER A 90 28.98 78.24 -31.15
CA SER A 90 30.31 77.80 -31.59
C SER A 90 31.26 77.65 -30.40
N GLU A 91 31.97 76.52 -30.33
CA GLU A 91 33.05 76.26 -29.36
C GLU A 91 34.38 76.87 -29.83
N SER A 92 34.55 77.05 -31.15
CA SER A 92 35.83 77.43 -31.76
C SER A 92 35.89 78.86 -32.31
N SER A 93 34.84 79.67 -32.07
CA SER A 93 34.61 81.00 -32.66
C SER A 93 34.49 81.03 -34.20
N ASN A 94 34.44 79.86 -34.85
CA ASN A 94 34.25 79.70 -36.28
C ASN A 94 32.76 79.65 -36.65
N HIS A 95 32.48 79.74 -37.95
CA HIS A 95 31.13 79.48 -38.46
C HIS A 95 30.78 78.00 -38.31
N VAL A 96 29.66 77.71 -37.65
CA VAL A 96 29.09 76.35 -37.59
C VAL A 96 28.46 76.01 -38.94
N ASN A 97 28.86 74.88 -39.52
CA ASN A 97 28.37 74.36 -40.80
C ASN A 97 27.63 73.02 -40.62
N ARG A 98 26.79 72.63 -41.58
CA ARG A 98 26.23 71.28 -41.65
C ARG A 98 27.36 70.30 -41.99
N CYS A 99 27.20 69.03 -41.61
CA CYS A 99 28.22 68.02 -41.83
C CYS A 99 27.64 66.83 -42.60
N LEU A 100 28.03 66.68 -43.86
CA LEU A 100 27.66 65.55 -44.70
C LEU A 100 28.58 64.38 -44.35
N PHE A 101 27.99 63.22 -44.09
CA PHE A 101 28.72 61.98 -43.85
C PHE A 101 28.02 60.81 -44.53
N ILE A 102 28.54 60.42 -45.69
CA ILE A 102 27.97 59.34 -46.51
C ILE A 102 28.58 58.01 -46.06
N ARG A 103 27.76 57.14 -45.48
CA ARG A 103 28.20 55.80 -45.05
C ARG A 103 28.10 54.82 -46.20
N ASP A 104 29.22 54.19 -46.56
CA ASP A 104 29.29 53.22 -47.66
C ASP A 104 28.22 52.11 -47.54
N SER A 105 28.02 51.58 -46.33
CA SER A 105 27.07 50.49 -46.04
C SER A 105 25.58 50.85 -46.22
N LEU A 106 25.25 52.12 -46.46
CA LEU A 106 23.88 52.62 -46.58
C LEU A 106 23.57 53.16 -47.98
N VAL A 107 24.55 53.16 -48.89
CA VAL A 107 24.36 53.59 -50.27
C VAL A 107 23.65 52.48 -51.04
N SER A 108 22.53 52.80 -51.70
CA SER A 108 21.80 51.86 -52.56
C SER A 108 21.85 52.38 -54.00
N ASN A 109 22.20 51.52 -54.95
CA ASN A 109 22.32 51.86 -56.38
C ASN A 109 23.21 53.10 -56.66
N GLY A 110 24.14 53.43 -55.75
CA GLY A 110 24.99 54.61 -55.87
C GLY A 110 24.34 55.93 -55.44
N GLU A 111 23.21 55.88 -54.72
CA GLU A 111 22.42 57.02 -54.26
C GLU A 111 22.47 57.19 -52.73
N TRP A 112 22.53 58.45 -52.30
CA TRP A 112 22.44 58.88 -50.90
C TRP A 112 21.45 60.03 -50.75
N HIS A 113 20.45 59.87 -49.90
CA HIS A 113 19.51 60.91 -49.54
C HIS A 113 19.92 61.57 -48.21
N GLN A 114 20.31 62.83 -48.30
CA GLN A 114 20.65 63.70 -47.18
C GLN A 114 19.40 64.46 -46.74
N TYR A 115 18.86 64.11 -45.59
CA TYR A 115 17.68 64.76 -44.99
C TYR A 115 18.13 65.78 -43.95
N ASP A 116 17.99 67.05 -44.31
CA ASP A 116 18.31 68.19 -43.47
C ASP A 116 17.04 68.79 -42.84
N ASP A 117 17.25 69.53 -41.75
CA ASP A 117 16.18 70.24 -41.04
C ASP A 117 15.82 71.57 -41.72
N ILE A 118 15.18 72.48 -40.97
CA ILE A 118 14.78 73.78 -41.50
C ILE A 118 16.01 74.67 -41.71
N VAL A 119 16.22 75.09 -42.95
CA VAL A 119 17.20 76.10 -43.36
C VAL A 119 16.68 77.46 -42.92
N CYS A 120 17.34 78.05 -41.93
CA CYS A 120 16.91 79.28 -41.28
C CYS A 120 17.81 80.47 -41.64
N LYS A 121 17.20 81.67 -41.67
CA LYS A 121 17.92 82.94 -41.77
C LYS A 121 18.28 83.47 -40.37
N ALA A 122 19.39 84.19 -40.26
CA ALA A 122 19.75 84.85 -39.01
C ALA A 122 18.76 85.99 -38.69
N SER A 123 18.05 85.92 -37.57
CA SER A 123 17.23 87.03 -37.07
C SER A 123 18.09 88.25 -36.68
N VAL A 124 17.66 89.45 -37.06
CA VAL A 124 18.36 90.74 -36.87
C VAL A 124 18.40 91.19 -35.39
N MET A 125 17.61 90.60 -34.49
CA MET A 125 17.67 90.91 -33.05
C MET A 125 18.81 90.15 -32.33
N LYS A 126 20.06 90.43 -32.72
CA LYS A 126 21.26 89.86 -32.09
C LYS A 126 21.68 90.53 -30.77
N SER A 127 21.09 91.67 -30.38
CA SER A 127 21.51 92.44 -29.19
C SER A 127 20.63 92.30 -27.95
N VAL A 128 19.31 92.07 -28.08
CA VAL A 128 18.39 92.01 -26.92
C VAL A 128 18.12 90.57 -26.44
N LEU A 129 18.33 89.57 -27.30
CA LEU A 129 17.93 88.18 -27.09
C LEU A 129 19.06 87.27 -26.57
N LYS A 130 20.09 87.86 -25.92
CA LYS A 130 21.11 87.13 -25.13
C LYS A 130 20.71 86.97 -23.66
N MET A 131 19.67 87.68 -23.19
CA MET A 131 19.28 87.72 -21.77
C MET A 131 18.20 86.68 -21.38
N PHE A 132 17.51 86.05 -22.34
CA PHE A 132 16.48 85.02 -22.12
C PHE A 132 16.94 83.65 -22.68
N LEU A 133 17.82 82.98 -21.93
CA LEU A 133 18.61 81.80 -22.33
C LEU A 133 17.96 80.43 -21.98
N ARG A 134 16.65 80.21 -22.21
CA ARG A 134 16.03 78.88 -21.96
C ARG A 134 15.16 78.25 -23.05
N ASP A 135 14.66 78.99 -24.04
CA ASP A 135 13.66 78.42 -24.99
C ASP A 135 14.12 78.17 -26.44
N LYS A 136 15.26 78.71 -26.90
CA LYS A 136 15.67 78.56 -28.31
C LYS A 136 15.94 77.12 -28.74
N THR A 137 16.48 76.28 -27.86
CA THR A 137 16.74 74.86 -28.14
C THR A 137 15.45 74.07 -28.34
N LYS A 138 14.37 74.41 -27.63
CA LYS A 138 13.06 73.78 -27.82
C LYS A 138 12.45 74.13 -29.17
N ASP A 139 12.62 75.36 -29.63
CA ASP A 139 12.10 75.78 -30.94
C ASP A 139 12.87 75.13 -32.10
N VAL A 140 14.20 74.94 -31.97
CA VAL A 140 15.00 74.16 -32.93
C VAL A 140 14.54 72.69 -32.96
N VAL A 141 14.30 72.08 -31.80
CA VAL A 141 13.75 70.71 -31.72
C VAL A 141 12.37 70.62 -32.37
N LYS A 142 11.47 71.57 -32.12
CA LYS A 142 10.15 71.62 -32.78
C LYS A 142 10.30 71.74 -34.30
N GLY A 143 11.18 72.62 -34.78
CA GLY A 143 11.48 72.77 -36.20
C GLY A 143 12.00 71.47 -36.82
N LYS A 144 12.88 70.77 -36.12
CA LYS A 144 13.39 69.45 -36.55
C LYS A 144 12.31 68.38 -36.58
N ILE A 145 11.38 68.38 -35.62
CA ILE A 145 10.21 67.48 -35.61
C ILE A 145 9.31 67.74 -36.81
N ILE A 146 9.02 69.01 -37.12
CA ILE A 146 8.19 69.39 -38.28
C ILE A 146 8.87 68.93 -39.57
N ALA A 147 10.16 69.24 -39.74
CA ALA A 147 10.91 68.81 -40.90
C ALA A 147 10.95 67.29 -41.04
N ALA A 148 11.24 66.58 -39.96
CA ALA A 148 11.24 65.12 -39.92
C ALA A 148 9.88 64.53 -40.33
N ASN A 149 8.75 65.07 -39.86
CA ASN A 149 7.41 64.60 -40.24
C ASN A 149 7.15 64.77 -41.75
N ILE A 150 7.54 65.91 -42.32
CA ILE A 150 7.36 66.17 -43.76
C ILE A 150 8.26 65.24 -44.60
N MET A 151 9.51 65.02 -44.16
CA MET A 151 10.39 64.05 -44.82
C MET A 151 9.83 62.63 -44.74
N LEU A 152 9.25 62.23 -43.60
CA LEU A 152 8.57 60.94 -43.46
C LEU A 152 7.36 60.83 -44.39
N GLU A 153 6.53 61.87 -44.51
CA GLU A 153 5.42 61.91 -45.47
C GLU A 153 5.89 61.66 -46.90
N ASN A 154 6.97 62.33 -47.31
CA ASN A 154 7.56 62.13 -48.63
C ASN A 154 8.15 60.73 -48.81
N ILE A 155 8.90 60.21 -47.83
CA ILE A 155 9.49 58.87 -47.90
C ILE A 155 8.38 57.81 -48.01
N PHE A 156 7.34 57.88 -47.16
CA PHE A 156 6.23 56.93 -47.22
C PHE A 156 5.42 57.07 -48.51
N SER A 157 5.35 58.25 -49.13
CA SER A 157 4.67 58.47 -50.43
C SER A 157 5.22 57.62 -51.57
N ILE A 158 6.48 57.16 -51.48
CA ILE A 158 7.09 56.20 -52.42
C ILE A 158 6.24 54.92 -52.53
N LEU A 159 5.58 54.54 -51.44
CA LEU A 159 4.72 53.36 -51.36
C LEU A 159 3.32 53.58 -51.97
N GLY A 160 3.01 54.79 -52.44
CA GLY A 160 1.76 55.12 -53.14
C GLY A 160 1.53 54.27 -54.40
N THR A 161 2.62 53.83 -55.03
CA THR A 161 2.59 52.79 -56.08
C THR A 161 3.32 51.56 -55.56
N TRP A 162 2.56 50.55 -55.14
CA TRP A 162 3.11 49.39 -54.45
C TRP A 162 3.85 48.44 -55.41
N SER A 163 5.18 48.33 -55.29
CA SER A 163 6.04 47.47 -56.13
C SER A 163 7.31 47.02 -55.38
N PRO A 164 7.99 45.93 -55.80
CA PRO A 164 9.24 45.49 -55.17
C PRO A 164 10.33 46.56 -55.15
N ASP A 165 10.49 47.30 -56.25
CA ASP A 165 11.49 48.37 -56.37
C ASP A 165 11.18 49.57 -55.48
N ASN A 166 9.91 49.98 -55.42
CA ASN A 166 9.47 51.09 -54.57
C ASN A 166 9.60 50.74 -53.08
N LEU A 167 9.27 49.50 -52.69
CA LEU A 167 9.47 49.02 -51.33
C LEU A 167 10.95 48.99 -50.95
N ARG A 168 11.82 48.51 -51.86
CA ARG A 168 13.26 48.52 -51.65
C ARG A 168 13.77 49.96 -51.49
N ASN A 169 13.38 50.87 -52.39
CA ASN A 169 13.77 52.28 -52.36
C ASN A 169 13.31 52.97 -51.05
N PHE A 170 12.04 52.79 -50.68
CA PHE A 170 11.48 53.25 -49.43
C PHE A 170 12.31 52.83 -48.22
N LEU A 171 12.67 51.54 -48.11
CA LEU A 171 13.41 51.04 -46.96
C LEU A 171 14.85 51.59 -46.90
N PHE A 172 15.50 51.81 -48.03
CA PHE A 172 16.83 52.44 -48.07
C PHE A 172 16.75 53.91 -47.67
N GLN A 173 15.84 54.66 -48.26
CA GLN A 173 15.63 56.07 -47.94
C GLN A 173 15.23 56.27 -46.46
N LEU A 174 14.33 55.43 -45.93
CA LEU A 174 13.96 55.47 -44.52
C LEU A 174 15.15 55.17 -43.60
N LYS A 175 16.01 54.21 -43.98
CA LYS A 175 17.23 53.90 -43.20
C LYS A 175 18.24 55.04 -43.26
N GLN A 176 18.40 55.70 -44.40
CA GLN A 176 19.24 56.89 -44.55
C GLN A 176 18.69 58.04 -43.71
N PHE A 177 17.39 58.34 -43.80
CA PHE A 177 16.69 59.29 -42.94
C PHE A 177 16.92 59.00 -41.47
N TYR A 178 16.74 57.75 -41.04
CA TYR A 178 16.91 57.35 -39.64
C TYR A 178 18.32 57.65 -39.14
N VAL A 179 19.35 57.28 -39.92
CA VAL A 179 20.76 57.46 -39.53
C VAL A 179 21.17 58.93 -39.52
N VAL A 180 20.71 59.72 -40.48
CA VAL A 180 20.99 61.17 -40.54
C VAL A 180 20.30 61.90 -39.39
N THR A 181 19.05 61.56 -39.11
CA THR A 181 18.21 62.32 -38.18
C THR A 181 18.55 62.01 -36.71
N LYS A 182 18.92 60.74 -36.40
CA LYS A 182 19.20 60.29 -35.02
C LYS A 182 20.52 60.78 -34.45
N ASP A 183 21.46 61.16 -35.30
CA ASP A 183 22.80 61.60 -34.89
C ASP A 183 23.11 62.95 -35.54
N PRO A 184 22.50 64.06 -35.07
CA PRO A 184 22.71 65.37 -35.67
C PRO A 184 24.17 65.78 -35.54
N ARG A 185 24.85 65.91 -36.68
CA ARG A 185 26.26 66.30 -36.77
C ARG A 185 26.41 67.67 -37.41
N VAL A 186 27.35 68.43 -36.88
CA VAL A 186 27.73 69.75 -37.36
C VAL A 186 29.24 69.84 -37.41
N TYR A 187 29.75 70.83 -38.14
CA TYR A 187 31.17 71.08 -38.28
C TYR A 187 31.49 72.48 -37.75
N ASP A 188 32.34 72.55 -36.72
CA ASP A 188 32.79 73.78 -36.08
C ASP A 188 34.31 73.69 -35.88
N GLY A 189 35.06 73.98 -36.95
CA GLY A 189 36.51 73.72 -37.06
C GLY A 189 36.89 72.23 -37.12
N ARG A 190 36.08 71.34 -36.54
CA ARG A 190 36.13 69.88 -36.62
C ARG A 190 34.72 69.31 -36.64
N GLN A 191 34.59 68.07 -37.10
CA GLN A 191 33.32 67.34 -37.00
C GLN A 191 32.96 67.08 -35.53
N MET A 192 31.69 67.28 -35.17
CA MET A 192 31.21 67.01 -33.82
C MET A 192 29.71 66.70 -33.80
N GLN A 193 29.27 66.00 -32.76
CA GLN A 193 27.86 65.75 -32.50
C GLN A 193 27.20 66.97 -31.86
N TRP A 194 25.92 67.23 -32.16
CA TRP A 194 25.14 68.30 -31.55
C TRP A 194 24.43 67.82 -30.28
N THR A 195 25.20 67.59 -29.22
CA THR A 195 24.70 67.02 -27.95
C THR A 195 23.72 67.93 -27.22
N GLU A 196 23.91 69.26 -27.27
CA GLU A 196 23.03 70.26 -26.63
C GLU A 196 21.57 70.21 -27.10
N LEU A 197 21.31 69.66 -28.28
CA LEU A 197 19.98 69.60 -28.88
C LEU A 197 19.05 68.60 -28.17
N ASN A 198 19.61 67.65 -27.41
CA ASN A 198 18.87 66.55 -26.75
C ASN A 198 17.91 65.82 -27.72
N PHE A 199 18.34 65.64 -28.97
CA PHE A 199 17.57 64.99 -30.02
C PHE A 199 18.38 63.84 -30.61
N GLY A 200 17.98 62.61 -30.30
CA GLY A 200 18.69 61.41 -30.71
C GLY A 200 17.74 60.25 -31.05
N THR A 201 18.21 59.03 -30.83
CA THR A 201 17.50 57.79 -31.16
C THR A 201 16.07 57.73 -30.64
N GLN A 202 15.83 58.10 -29.37
CA GLN A 202 14.50 58.03 -28.77
C GLN A 202 13.50 58.95 -29.50
N GLN A 203 13.87 60.21 -29.75
CA GLN A 203 12.99 61.17 -30.43
C GLN A 203 12.68 60.73 -31.87
N VAL A 204 13.66 60.15 -32.57
CA VAL A 204 13.43 59.63 -33.93
C VAL A 204 12.54 58.39 -33.91
N ASN A 205 12.73 57.49 -32.94
CA ASN A 205 11.86 56.33 -32.75
C ASN A 205 10.42 56.77 -32.46
N ASP A 206 10.21 57.72 -31.56
CA ASP A 206 8.89 58.25 -31.22
C ASP A 206 8.21 58.91 -32.43
N LEU A 207 8.96 59.63 -33.26
CA LEU A 207 8.46 60.21 -34.51
C LEU A 207 8.01 59.13 -35.49
N LEU A 208 8.84 58.11 -35.71
CA LEU A 208 8.49 56.98 -36.58
C LEU A 208 7.25 56.24 -36.08
N LEU A 209 7.19 55.92 -34.79
CA LEU A 209 6.05 55.23 -34.19
C LEU A 209 4.78 56.06 -34.31
N LYS A 210 4.83 57.36 -33.97
CA LYS A 210 3.68 58.27 -34.10
C LYS A 210 3.20 58.38 -35.54
N TYR A 211 4.13 58.44 -36.50
CA TYR A 211 3.80 58.49 -37.91
C TYR A 211 3.17 57.18 -38.41
N MET A 212 3.75 56.04 -38.04
CA MET A 212 3.18 54.71 -38.37
C MET A 212 1.79 54.52 -37.76
N SER A 213 1.56 54.99 -36.53
CA SER A 213 0.21 55.02 -35.93
C SER A 213 -0.73 55.91 -36.74
N LYS A 214 -0.31 57.13 -37.13
CA LYS A 214 -1.12 58.06 -37.95
C LYS A 214 -1.61 57.40 -39.24
N ILE A 215 -0.74 56.70 -39.97
CA ILE A 215 -1.10 56.04 -41.24
C ILE A 215 -1.89 54.73 -41.04
N ALA A 216 -1.81 54.10 -39.87
CA ALA A 216 -2.58 52.90 -39.53
C ALA A 216 -4.02 53.19 -39.06
N LEU A 217 -4.26 54.37 -38.47
CA LEU A 217 -5.57 54.77 -37.93
C LEU A 217 -6.76 54.53 -38.88
N PRO A 218 -6.69 54.82 -40.20
CA PRO A 218 -7.81 54.60 -41.11
C PRO A 218 -8.30 53.14 -41.18
N PHE A 219 -7.42 52.18 -40.87
CA PHE A 219 -7.73 50.75 -40.87
C PHE A 219 -8.10 50.20 -39.49
N LEU A 220 -7.86 50.97 -38.43
CA LEU A 220 -8.11 50.57 -37.04
C LEU A 220 -9.36 51.23 -36.44
N ALA A 221 -9.88 52.29 -37.07
CA ALA A 221 -11.06 53.00 -36.59
C ALA A 221 -12.36 52.18 -36.79
N PRO A 222 -13.37 52.30 -35.89
CA PRO A 222 -14.66 51.62 -36.03
C PRO A 222 -15.40 52.02 -37.33
N GLU A 223 -16.25 51.12 -37.84
CA GLU A 223 -16.88 51.18 -39.18
C GLU A 223 -17.73 52.43 -39.53
N GLY A 224 -17.86 53.41 -38.63
CA GLY A 224 -18.53 54.71 -38.88
C GLY A 224 -17.60 55.93 -39.02
N ALA A 225 -16.30 55.79 -38.77
CA ALA A 225 -15.32 56.89 -38.75
C ALA A 225 -14.33 56.82 -39.93
N LYS A 226 -14.80 56.39 -41.12
CA LYS A 226 -13.96 56.34 -42.33
C LYS A 226 -13.62 57.78 -42.76
N ALA A 227 -12.42 58.23 -42.44
CA ALA A 227 -11.78 59.32 -43.17
C ALA A 227 -11.78 58.97 -44.67
N SER A 228 -11.87 59.97 -45.56
CA SER A 228 -11.85 59.78 -47.01
C SER A 228 -10.67 58.88 -47.40
N GLN A 229 -10.95 57.78 -48.13
CA GLN A 229 -9.92 56.88 -48.66
C GLN A 229 -8.98 57.54 -49.68
N GLU A 230 -9.24 58.80 -50.05
CA GLU A 230 -8.45 59.57 -51.02
C GLU A 230 -7.04 59.92 -50.51
N ASP A 231 -6.83 60.00 -49.18
CA ASP A 231 -5.54 60.40 -48.58
C ASP A 231 -4.69 59.22 -48.06
N VAL A 232 -5.10 57.96 -48.28
CA VAL A 232 -4.37 56.79 -47.77
C VAL A 232 -3.28 56.36 -48.76
N VAL A 233 -2.01 56.49 -48.35
CA VAL A 233 -0.83 56.17 -49.17
C VAL A 233 -0.77 54.69 -49.57
N ILE A 234 -1.09 53.76 -48.66
CA ILE A 234 -1.12 52.33 -48.95
C ILE A 234 -2.56 51.82 -48.83
N LYS A 235 -3.16 51.43 -49.96
CA LYS A 235 -4.57 51.04 -50.03
C LYS A 235 -4.88 49.69 -49.37
N SER A 236 -3.92 48.77 -49.35
CA SER A 236 -4.07 47.46 -48.70
C SER A 236 -3.70 47.53 -47.22
N LYS A 237 -4.65 47.15 -46.37
CA LYS A 237 -4.48 47.01 -44.92
C LYS A 237 -3.32 46.06 -44.58
N LEU A 238 -3.28 44.91 -45.26
CA LEU A 238 -2.28 43.88 -45.04
C LEU A 238 -0.89 44.32 -45.51
N ALA A 239 -0.80 44.97 -46.68
CA ALA A 239 0.46 45.54 -47.17
C ALA A 239 1.01 46.61 -46.21
N LEU A 240 0.16 47.48 -45.67
CA LEU A 240 0.56 48.45 -44.65
C LEU A 240 1.08 47.77 -43.38
N GLY A 241 0.34 46.78 -42.85
CA GLY A 241 0.76 46.01 -41.67
C GLY A 241 2.12 45.36 -41.84
N LEU A 242 2.37 44.69 -42.98
CA LEU A 242 3.66 44.04 -43.26
C LEU A 242 4.80 45.05 -43.50
N THR A 243 4.49 46.23 -44.05
CA THR A 243 5.44 47.34 -44.16
C THR A 243 5.87 47.82 -42.78
N ILE A 244 4.90 48.11 -41.91
CA ILE A 244 5.15 48.55 -40.53
C ILE A 244 5.98 47.49 -39.80
N LEU A 245 5.59 46.21 -39.87
CA LEU A 245 6.36 45.12 -39.28
C LEU A 245 7.82 45.12 -39.78
N THR A 246 8.02 45.23 -41.09
CA THR A 246 9.36 45.25 -41.70
C THR A 246 10.19 46.44 -41.26
N VAL A 247 9.59 47.64 -41.16
CA VAL A 247 10.27 48.84 -40.67
C VAL A 247 10.67 48.67 -39.21
N VAL A 248 9.76 48.17 -38.39
CA VAL A 248 10.00 48.04 -36.96
C VAL A 248 11.08 46.98 -36.68
N GLU A 249 11.09 45.85 -37.41
CA GLU A 249 12.18 44.87 -37.28
C GLU A 249 13.53 45.43 -37.77
N ARG A 250 13.56 46.07 -38.94
CA ARG A 250 14.82 46.56 -39.54
C ARG A 250 15.48 47.71 -38.79
N LEU A 251 14.69 48.52 -38.09
CA LEU A 251 15.17 49.66 -37.31
C LEU A 251 15.21 49.38 -35.80
N GLU A 252 14.83 48.16 -35.37
CA GLU A 252 14.79 47.75 -33.96
C GLU A 252 14.02 48.74 -33.08
N LEU A 253 12.87 49.25 -33.56
CA LEU A 253 12.13 50.27 -32.81
C LEU A 253 11.48 49.66 -31.55
N PRO A 254 11.48 50.38 -30.41
CA PRO A 254 10.83 49.92 -29.19
C PRO A 254 9.33 49.78 -29.42
N ARG A 255 8.75 48.62 -29.07
CA ARG A 255 7.32 48.34 -29.27
C ARG A 255 6.58 48.43 -27.95
N PHE A 256 5.50 49.20 -27.94
CA PHE A 256 4.56 49.25 -26.82
C PHE A 256 3.51 48.15 -26.97
N LYS A 257 3.02 47.62 -25.84
CA LYS A 257 2.02 46.54 -25.80
C LYS A 257 0.76 46.84 -26.62
N SER A 258 0.25 48.08 -26.58
CA SER A 258 -0.92 48.50 -27.37
C SER A 258 -0.66 48.46 -28.87
N SER A 259 0.54 48.85 -29.31
CA SER A 259 0.93 48.86 -30.73
C SER A 259 1.08 47.45 -31.31
N LEU A 260 1.34 46.44 -30.49
CA LEU A 260 1.37 45.03 -30.93
C LEU A 260 -0.02 44.54 -31.30
N ALA A 261 -1.03 44.82 -30.48
CA ALA A 261 -2.42 44.43 -30.76
C ALA A 261 -2.94 45.08 -32.05
N ASP A 262 -2.67 46.39 -32.23
CA ASP A 262 -3.00 47.12 -33.45
C ASP A 262 -2.33 46.50 -34.69
N LEU A 263 -1.06 46.11 -34.57
CA LEU A 263 -0.32 45.43 -35.63
C LEU A 263 -0.92 44.05 -35.94
N CYS A 264 -1.32 43.27 -34.93
CA CYS A 264 -2.05 42.02 -35.13
C CYS A 264 -3.38 42.25 -35.85
N SER A 265 -4.11 43.31 -35.53
CA SER A 265 -5.36 43.68 -36.19
C SER A 265 -5.15 44.08 -37.65
N LEU A 266 -4.09 44.81 -37.98
CA LEU A 266 -3.71 45.13 -39.37
C LEU A 266 -3.36 43.87 -40.17
N LEU A 267 -2.69 42.91 -39.53
CA LEU A 267 -2.29 41.64 -40.13
C LEU A 267 -3.39 40.58 -40.06
N CYS A 268 -4.54 40.85 -39.45
CA CYS A 268 -5.68 39.94 -39.48
C CYS A 268 -6.33 40.01 -40.87
N LEU A 269 -6.51 38.84 -41.50
CA LEU A 269 -7.23 38.72 -42.77
C LEU A 269 -8.68 39.20 -42.63
N ASP A 270 -9.10 40.04 -43.56
CA ASP A 270 -10.47 40.55 -43.60
C ASP A 270 -11.43 39.46 -44.09
N LYS A 271 -12.71 39.57 -43.69
CA LYS A 271 -13.76 38.62 -44.10
C LYS A 271 -14.20 38.89 -45.53
N VAL A 272 -13.40 38.45 -46.50
CA VAL A 272 -13.64 38.58 -47.95
C VAL A 272 -13.60 37.22 -48.64
N SER A 273 -13.74 37.17 -49.97
CA SER A 273 -13.69 35.90 -50.71
C SER A 273 -12.29 35.26 -50.66
N GLN A 274 -12.23 33.93 -50.66
CA GLN A 274 -10.96 33.18 -50.62
C GLN A 274 -10.02 33.53 -51.79
N GLN A 275 -10.57 33.77 -52.98
CA GLN A 275 -9.78 34.17 -54.15
C GLN A 275 -9.12 35.54 -53.95
N THR A 276 -9.86 36.51 -53.38
CA THR A 276 -9.32 37.84 -53.08
C THR A 276 -8.12 37.78 -52.14
N ILE A 277 -8.17 36.93 -51.12
CA ILE A 277 -7.06 36.73 -50.17
C ILE A 277 -5.86 36.08 -50.86
N LEU A 278 -6.08 35.05 -51.70
CA LEU A 278 -5.00 34.40 -52.44
C LEU A 278 -4.29 35.37 -53.39
N ASP A 279 -5.04 36.20 -54.11
CA ASP A 279 -4.49 37.20 -55.03
C ASP A 279 -3.67 38.26 -54.26
N GLU A 280 -4.20 38.75 -53.13
CA GLU A 280 -3.51 39.71 -52.26
C GLU A 280 -2.22 39.13 -51.66
N ASN A 281 -2.27 37.90 -51.14
CA ASN A 281 -1.12 37.22 -50.57
C ASN A 281 -0.02 36.90 -51.61
N HIS A 282 -0.39 36.50 -52.83
CA HIS A 282 0.58 36.32 -53.92
C HIS A 282 1.27 37.63 -54.30
N GLN A 283 0.51 38.72 -54.40
CA GLN A 283 1.06 40.05 -54.69
C GLN A 283 2.03 40.51 -53.58
N ILE A 284 1.69 40.27 -52.32
CA ILE A 284 2.55 40.56 -51.16
C ILE A 284 3.83 39.74 -51.21
N THR A 285 3.71 38.43 -51.39
CA THR A 285 4.86 37.51 -51.41
C THR A 285 5.84 37.92 -52.51
N LYS A 286 5.33 38.24 -53.71
CA LYS A 286 6.12 38.75 -54.83
C LYS A 286 6.82 40.08 -54.49
N THR A 287 6.14 40.98 -53.80
CA THR A 287 6.69 42.31 -53.45
C THR A 287 7.81 42.21 -52.42
N PHE A 288 7.63 41.39 -51.39
CA PHE A 288 8.58 41.26 -50.29
C PHE A 288 9.71 40.25 -50.53
N ALA A 289 9.60 39.36 -51.52
CA ALA A 289 10.59 38.31 -51.81
C ALA A 289 12.03 38.82 -51.94
N ALA A 290 12.24 40.00 -52.54
CA ALA A 290 13.56 40.61 -52.71
C ALA A 290 14.05 41.44 -51.51
N VAL A 291 13.22 41.57 -50.47
CA VAL A 291 13.40 42.54 -49.39
C VAL A 291 13.63 41.86 -48.05
N THR A 292 12.75 40.95 -47.62
CA THR A 292 12.87 40.29 -46.33
C THR A 292 12.19 38.94 -46.29
N SER A 293 12.57 38.10 -45.32
CA SER A 293 11.82 36.89 -45.01
C SER A 293 10.62 37.25 -44.13
N LEU A 294 9.44 37.36 -44.75
CA LEU A 294 8.20 37.64 -44.03
C LEU A 294 7.88 36.56 -42.98
N LYS A 295 8.19 35.28 -43.25
CA LYS A 295 8.01 34.19 -42.29
C LYS A 295 8.75 34.48 -40.98
N VAL A 296 10.05 34.84 -41.07
CA VAL A 296 10.88 35.15 -39.89
C VAL A 296 10.31 36.34 -39.11
N HIS A 297 9.94 37.42 -39.79
CA HIS A 297 9.37 38.60 -39.13
C HIS A 297 8.02 38.33 -38.45
N LEU A 298 7.17 37.49 -39.06
CA LEU A 298 5.89 37.11 -38.45
C LEU A 298 6.08 36.16 -37.27
N THR A 299 7.01 35.20 -37.35
CA THR A 299 7.37 34.35 -36.21
C THR A 299 7.89 35.19 -35.05
N GLU A 300 8.79 36.14 -35.32
CA GLU A 300 9.32 37.08 -34.31
C GLU A 300 8.22 37.98 -33.72
N LEU A 301 7.27 38.44 -34.54
CA LEU A 301 6.11 39.17 -34.06
C LEU A 301 5.26 38.32 -33.11
N CYS A 302 4.92 37.09 -33.51
CA CYS A 302 4.18 36.16 -32.67
C CYS A 302 4.92 35.91 -31.35
N GLN A 303 6.22 35.63 -31.39
CA GLN A 303 7.07 35.46 -30.21
C GLN A 303 6.99 36.68 -29.27
N ARG A 304 7.15 37.89 -29.80
CA ARG A 304 7.08 39.12 -28.99
C ARG A 304 5.69 39.36 -28.42
N CYS A 305 4.63 39.08 -29.17
CA CYS A 305 3.26 39.15 -28.67
C CYS A 305 3.05 38.18 -27.50
N ILE A 306 3.62 36.97 -27.59
CA ILE A 306 3.61 35.98 -26.52
C ILE A 306 4.34 36.50 -25.29
N ASP A 307 5.57 37.01 -25.46
CA ASP A 307 6.39 37.55 -24.37
C ASP A 307 5.75 38.76 -23.67
N ASN A 308 4.91 39.52 -24.38
CA ASN A 308 4.21 40.71 -23.85
C ASN A 308 2.75 40.44 -23.46
N GLU A 309 2.29 39.18 -23.49
CA GLU A 309 0.91 38.78 -23.19
C GLU A 309 -0.15 39.53 -24.03
N VAL A 310 0.04 39.52 -25.36
CA VAL A 310 -0.87 40.09 -26.36
C VAL A 310 -1.48 38.95 -27.17
N ASP A 311 -2.65 38.47 -26.79
CA ASP A 311 -3.28 37.24 -27.32
C ASP A 311 -3.69 37.32 -28.82
N GLN A 312 -3.81 38.52 -29.40
CA GLN A 312 -4.25 38.75 -30.78
C GLN A 312 -3.32 38.13 -31.84
N TRP A 313 -2.13 37.65 -31.46
CA TRP A 313 -1.20 36.94 -32.36
C TRP A 313 -1.83 35.71 -33.02
N VAL A 314 -2.83 35.08 -32.38
CA VAL A 314 -3.55 33.92 -32.94
C VAL A 314 -4.30 34.24 -34.24
N TRP A 315 -4.58 35.52 -34.52
CA TRP A 315 -5.20 35.98 -35.77
C TRP A 315 -4.23 36.05 -36.95
N ILE A 316 -2.92 36.05 -36.68
CA ILE A 316 -1.85 36.15 -37.69
C ILE A 316 -1.50 34.78 -38.26
N LEU A 317 -1.81 33.69 -37.53
CA LEU A 317 -1.47 32.33 -37.90
C LEU A 317 -1.81 31.94 -39.36
N PRO A 318 -2.98 32.32 -39.94
CA PRO A 318 -3.27 32.04 -41.33
C PRO A 318 -2.23 32.60 -42.32
N LEU A 319 -1.70 33.80 -42.05
CA LEU A 319 -0.62 34.39 -42.87
C LEU A 319 0.70 33.66 -42.68
N LEU A 320 0.99 33.24 -41.45
CA LEU A 320 2.20 32.49 -41.14
C LEU A 320 2.19 31.13 -41.86
N HIS A 321 1.06 30.42 -41.83
CA HIS A 321 0.90 29.14 -42.52
C HIS A 321 0.93 29.29 -44.04
N PHE A 322 0.35 30.38 -44.58
CA PHE A 322 0.43 30.66 -46.02
C PHE A 322 1.88 30.83 -46.49
N LEU A 323 2.73 31.48 -45.68
CA LEU A 323 4.15 31.71 -45.99
C LEU A 323 5.05 30.52 -45.63
N ALA A 324 4.53 29.53 -44.90
CA ALA A 324 5.19 28.26 -44.71
C ALA A 324 5.03 27.41 -45.98
N ALA A 325 6.02 26.56 -46.28
CA ALA A 325 5.91 25.67 -47.43
C ALA A 325 4.64 24.81 -47.29
N PRO A 326 3.89 24.54 -48.38
CA PRO A 326 2.73 23.69 -48.31
C PRO A 326 3.19 22.30 -47.87
N LEU A 327 3.00 21.99 -46.59
CA LEU A 327 3.11 20.65 -46.06
C LEU A 327 1.91 19.88 -46.62
N GLN A 328 2.08 19.34 -47.83
CA GLN A 328 1.48 18.04 -48.10
C GLN A 328 1.93 17.11 -46.97
N HIS A 329 1.17 16.04 -46.70
CA HIS A 329 1.38 15.04 -45.64
C HIS A 329 0.57 15.31 -44.36
N ASP A 330 -0.74 15.05 -44.43
CA ASP A 330 -1.57 14.67 -43.26
C ASP A 330 -1.17 13.28 -42.69
N ARG A 331 0.12 12.93 -42.73
CA ARG A 331 0.65 11.58 -42.46
C ARG A 331 1.53 11.58 -41.20
N LEU A 332 1.28 10.60 -40.34
CA LEU A 332 2.09 10.28 -39.17
C LEU A 332 3.37 9.49 -39.55
N PRO A 333 4.43 9.51 -38.69
CA PRO A 333 4.58 10.29 -37.47
C PRO A 333 5.28 11.64 -37.72
N MET A 334 4.76 12.70 -37.12
CA MET A 334 5.32 14.06 -37.21
C MET A 334 5.22 14.74 -35.83
N GLU A 335 6.12 15.67 -35.54
CA GLU A 335 6.09 16.42 -34.27
C GLU A 335 4.90 17.39 -34.20
N GLU A 336 4.44 17.72 -32.98
CA GLU A 336 3.26 18.57 -32.76
C GLU A 336 3.42 19.95 -33.42
N ASP A 337 4.63 20.52 -33.37
CA ASP A 337 4.94 21.84 -33.92
C ASP A 337 4.75 21.91 -35.44
N THR A 338 5.19 20.86 -36.14
CA THR A 338 5.08 20.72 -37.58
C THR A 338 3.64 20.39 -37.97
N TRP A 339 2.93 19.58 -37.17
CA TRP A 339 1.52 19.25 -37.40
C TRP A 339 0.61 20.47 -37.26
N ALA A 340 0.92 21.32 -36.30
CA ALA A 340 0.21 22.55 -36.01
C ALA A 340 0.65 23.75 -36.86
N GLY A 341 1.73 23.66 -37.64
CA GLY A 341 2.30 24.81 -38.36
C GLY A 341 2.91 25.89 -37.46
N LEU A 342 3.32 25.53 -36.25
CA LEU A 342 3.82 26.43 -35.19
C LEU A 342 5.34 26.35 -34.99
N GLU A 343 6.06 25.87 -36.00
CA GLU A 343 7.53 25.78 -35.99
C GLU A 343 8.18 27.11 -35.56
N GLY A 344 9.03 27.05 -34.54
CA GLY A 344 9.72 28.22 -34.00
C GLY A 344 8.93 29.05 -32.98
N LEU A 345 7.72 28.63 -32.59
CA LEU A 345 6.94 29.26 -31.52
C LEU A 345 6.91 28.39 -30.24
N PRO A 346 6.99 28.99 -29.04
CA PRO A 346 7.03 28.28 -27.76
C PRO A 346 5.62 27.91 -27.28
N PHE A 347 4.76 27.39 -28.16
CA PHE A 347 3.34 27.14 -27.86
C PHE A 347 3.11 26.16 -26.70
N ALA A 348 4.03 25.21 -26.51
CA ALA A 348 3.99 24.26 -25.39
C ALA A 348 4.18 24.93 -24.02
N GLU A 349 4.89 26.06 -23.95
CA GLU A 349 5.05 26.85 -22.72
C GLU A 349 3.87 27.82 -22.51
N ILE A 350 3.33 28.39 -23.60
CA ILE A 350 2.16 29.28 -23.55
C ILE A 350 0.98 28.58 -22.88
N ARG A 351 0.66 27.37 -23.35
CA ARG A 351 -0.50 26.60 -22.88
C ARG A 351 -0.41 26.14 -21.43
N LYS A 352 0.78 26.22 -20.80
CA LYS A 352 1.00 25.90 -19.38
C LYS A 352 0.81 27.11 -18.47
N LYS A 353 1.12 28.32 -18.96
CA LYS A 353 1.22 29.54 -18.14
C LYS A 353 -0.11 30.30 -18.00
N GLN A 354 -1.08 30.05 -18.88
CA GLN A 354 -2.22 30.96 -19.07
C GLN A 354 -3.54 30.46 -18.47
N ASP A 355 -4.17 31.32 -17.67
CA ASP A 355 -5.61 31.27 -17.35
C ASP A 355 -6.36 32.23 -18.29
N MET A 356 -6.79 31.74 -19.46
CA MET A 356 -7.28 32.63 -20.52
C MET A 356 -8.54 32.08 -21.19
N GLY A 357 -9.70 32.45 -20.66
CA GLY A 357 -10.94 32.50 -21.45
C GLY A 357 -10.86 33.51 -22.61
N THR A 358 -9.92 34.45 -22.57
CA THR A 358 -9.67 35.46 -23.61
C THR A 358 -9.23 34.86 -24.94
N LEU A 359 -8.29 33.90 -24.95
CA LEU A 359 -7.83 33.27 -26.20
C LEU A 359 -8.96 32.57 -26.96
N LEU A 360 -9.74 31.75 -26.25
CA LEU A 360 -10.89 31.07 -26.85
C LEU A 360 -11.92 32.09 -27.36
N GLN A 361 -12.17 33.18 -26.63
CA GLN A 361 -13.07 34.24 -27.07
C GLN A 361 -12.57 34.97 -28.33
N LEU A 362 -11.27 35.24 -28.45
CA LEU A 362 -10.66 35.84 -29.65
C LEU A 362 -10.74 34.90 -30.87
N MET A 363 -10.60 33.59 -30.65
CA MET A 363 -10.82 32.58 -31.68
C MET A 363 -12.30 32.53 -32.12
N LYS A 364 -13.24 32.67 -31.18
CA LYS A 364 -14.69 32.74 -31.47
C LYS A 364 -15.03 33.96 -32.31
N GLU A 365 -14.48 35.12 -31.97
CA GLU A 365 -14.69 36.37 -32.70
C GLU A 365 -14.27 36.27 -34.17
N LYS A 366 -13.14 35.60 -34.45
CA LYS A 366 -12.56 35.47 -35.80
C LYS A 366 -12.65 34.05 -36.36
N LYS A 367 -13.69 33.29 -36.00
CA LYS A 367 -13.90 31.90 -36.46
C LYS A 367 -13.85 31.74 -37.99
N TYR A 368 -14.26 32.76 -38.74
CA TYR A 368 -14.23 32.76 -40.21
C TYR A 368 -12.83 32.56 -40.81
N LEU A 369 -11.75 32.83 -40.05
CA LEU A 369 -10.37 32.60 -40.52
C LEU A 369 -10.09 31.13 -40.87
N MET A 370 -10.82 30.19 -40.26
CA MET A 370 -10.72 28.75 -40.57
C MET A 370 -11.18 28.40 -41.99
N GLU A 371 -11.95 29.27 -42.66
CA GLU A 371 -12.34 29.07 -44.06
C GLU A 371 -11.14 29.24 -45.01
N PHE A 372 -10.16 30.05 -44.61
CA PHE A 372 -8.99 30.36 -45.42
C PHE A 372 -7.80 29.44 -45.13
N ASP A 373 -7.75 28.88 -43.92
CA ASP A 373 -6.63 28.08 -43.45
C ASP A 373 -7.11 26.83 -42.68
N ARG A 374 -6.92 25.67 -43.32
CA ARG A 374 -7.26 24.35 -42.73
C ARG A 374 -6.30 23.93 -41.61
N THR A 375 -5.11 24.52 -41.54
CA THR A 375 -4.11 24.24 -40.50
C THR A 375 -4.44 24.99 -39.21
N LEU A 376 -5.19 26.10 -39.31
CA LEU A 376 -5.52 26.96 -38.17
C LEU A 376 -6.14 26.21 -36.99
N VAL A 377 -7.02 25.25 -37.25
CA VAL A 377 -7.65 24.43 -36.21
C VAL A 377 -6.61 23.57 -35.46
N LYS A 378 -5.61 23.05 -36.18
CA LYS A 378 -4.50 22.27 -35.61
C LYS A 378 -3.70 23.16 -34.66
N SER A 379 -3.38 24.37 -35.11
CA SER A 379 -2.66 25.38 -34.33
C SER A 379 -3.41 25.82 -33.08
N TRP A 380 -4.71 26.16 -33.22
CA TRP A 380 -5.53 26.58 -32.09
C TRP A 380 -5.68 25.46 -31.05
N ILE A 381 -5.85 24.20 -31.45
CA ILE A 381 -5.84 23.06 -30.53
C ILE A 381 -4.49 22.94 -29.80
N SER A 382 -3.36 23.16 -30.48
CA SER A 382 -2.02 23.06 -29.87
C SER A 382 -1.68 24.18 -28.90
N VAL A 383 -2.29 25.36 -29.06
CA VAL A 383 -2.03 26.55 -28.22
C VAL A 383 -2.96 26.62 -27.00
N LEU A 384 -4.22 26.20 -27.11
CA LEU A 384 -5.20 26.36 -26.03
C LEU A 384 -4.85 25.55 -24.76
N PRO A 385 -5.13 26.01 -23.53
CA PRO A 385 -5.02 25.16 -22.34
C PRO A 385 -5.93 23.93 -22.40
N LEU A 386 -5.55 22.83 -21.74
CA LEU A 386 -6.31 21.56 -21.78
C LEU A 386 -7.77 21.74 -21.34
N LYS A 387 -8.01 22.59 -20.33
CA LYS A 387 -9.34 22.90 -19.79
C LYS A 387 -10.30 23.57 -20.77
N SER A 388 -9.77 24.24 -21.79
CA SER A 388 -10.56 24.96 -22.80
C SER A 388 -10.83 24.11 -24.05
N LEU A 389 -10.16 22.96 -24.19
CA LEU A 389 -10.35 22.07 -25.34
C LEU A 389 -11.76 21.48 -25.46
N PRO A 390 -12.47 21.09 -24.37
CA PRO A 390 -13.84 20.60 -24.50
C PRO A 390 -14.76 21.62 -25.16
N GLU A 391 -14.74 22.88 -24.70
CA GLU A 391 -15.52 23.97 -25.29
C GLU A 391 -15.09 24.27 -26.74
N PHE A 392 -13.78 24.27 -27.00
CA PHE A 392 -13.26 24.45 -28.35
C PHE A 392 -13.72 23.36 -29.32
N ILE A 393 -13.69 22.10 -28.92
CA ILE A 393 -14.14 20.97 -29.77
C ILE A 393 -15.62 21.12 -30.11
N GLN A 394 -16.42 21.56 -29.14
CA GLN A 394 -17.84 21.76 -29.34
C GLN A 394 -18.14 22.89 -30.35
N ASP A 395 -17.36 23.97 -30.32
CA ASP A 395 -17.59 25.15 -31.17
C ASP A 395 -16.90 25.10 -32.53
N PHE A 396 -15.74 24.46 -32.66
CA PHE A 396 -14.86 24.56 -33.83
C PHE A 396 -14.63 23.24 -34.58
N SER A 397 -14.84 22.07 -33.97
CA SER A 397 -14.51 20.80 -34.62
C SER A 397 -15.42 20.50 -35.82
N SER A 398 -14.81 20.44 -37.00
CA SER A 398 -15.41 19.98 -38.26
C SER A 398 -14.85 18.62 -38.73
N ASP A 399 -13.65 18.24 -38.26
CA ASP A 399 -12.94 17.01 -38.65
C ASP A 399 -12.58 16.18 -37.39
N LEU A 400 -13.04 14.92 -37.37
CA LEU A 400 -12.82 14.00 -36.25
C LEU A 400 -11.35 13.59 -36.13
N LEU A 401 -10.67 13.33 -37.24
CA LEU A 401 -9.27 12.88 -37.23
C LEU A 401 -8.37 13.97 -36.66
N VAL A 402 -8.55 15.21 -37.11
CA VAL A 402 -7.79 16.36 -36.60
C VAL A 402 -8.04 16.57 -35.11
N THR A 403 -9.29 16.41 -34.66
CA THR A 403 -9.65 16.53 -33.25
C THR A 403 -8.98 15.44 -32.41
N LEU A 404 -9.03 14.18 -32.83
CA LEU A 404 -8.42 13.05 -32.13
C LEU A 404 -6.89 13.12 -32.13
N GLN A 405 -6.27 13.53 -33.24
CA GLN A 405 -4.82 13.76 -33.33
C GLN A 405 -4.39 14.87 -32.38
N GLY A 406 -5.11 16.00 -32.39
CA GLY A 406 -4.88 17.11 -31.48
C GLY A 406 -4.94 16.62 -30.03
N VAL A 407 -6.03 15.99 -29.61
CA VAL A 407 -6.16 15.44 -28.26
C VAL A 407 -5.04 14.43 -27.95
N SER A 408 -4.65 13.57 -28.90
CA SER A 408 -3.53 12.64 -28.72
C SER A 408 -2.20 13.37 -28.44
N TYR A 409 -1.83 14.40 -29.21
CA TYR A 409 -0.62 15.18 -28.92
C TYR A 409 -0.70 15.89 -27.56
N ARG A 410 -1.88 16.46 -27.26
CA ARG A 410 -2.13 17.15 -26.00
C ARG A 410 -1.96 16.26 -24.79
N LEU A 411 -2.17 14.95 -24.92
CA LEU A 411 -2.06 13.97 -23.85
C LEU A 411 -0.74 13.17 -23.86
N GLU A 412 0.25 13.53 -24.69
CA GLU A 412 1.52 12.80 -24.82
C GLU A 412 2.46 12.97 -23.63
N ASN A 413 2.55 14.20 -23.10
CA ASN A 413 3.51 14.58 -22.07
C ASN A 413 2.81 15.15 -20.81
N ILE A 414 1.58 14.74 -20.52
CA ILE A 414 0.86 15.19 -19.32
C ILE A 414 1.21 14.31 -18.13
N ASP A 415 1.75 14.92 -17.07
CA ASP A 415 1.71 14.36 -15.73
C ASP A 415 0.28 14.43 -15.20
N LEU A 416 -0.40 13.29 -15.19
CA LEU A 416 -1.79 13.17 -14.77
C LEU A 416 -1.92 13.32 -13.24
N SER A 417 -1.82 14.57 -12.77
CA SER A 417 -2.16 14.99 -11.40
C SER A 417 -3.67 15.04 -11.18
N TRP A 418 -4.14 15.10 -9.93
CA TRP A 418 -5.57 15.08 -9.58
C TRP A 418 -6.45 16.08 -10.36
N ASN A 419 -6.01 17.34 -10.52
CA ASN A 419 -6.76 18.37 -11.23
C ASN A 419 -6.86 18.11 -12.74
N SER A 420 -5.96 17.30 -13.30
CA SER A 420 -5.98 16.95 -14.72
C SER A 420 -6.99 15.84 -15.05
N SER A 421 -7.41 15.04 -14.06
CA SER A 421 -8.37 13.94 -14.25
C SER A 421 -9.79 14.43 -14.54
N GLU A 422 -10.26 15.48 -13.86
CA GLU A 422 -11.58 16.09 -14.13
C GLU A 422 -11.63 16.75 -15.51
N VAL A 423 -10.57 17.45 -15.88
CA VAL A 423 -10.44 18.06 -17.21
C VAL A 423 -10.41 16.99 -18.30
N LEU A 424 -9.69 15.88 -18.07
CA LEU A 424 -9.67 14.75 -18.99
C LEU A 424 -11.05 14.08 -19.08
N GLU A 425 -11.79 13.97 -17.97
CA GLU A 425 -13.15 13.43 -17.97
C GLU A 425 -14.09 14.28 -18.82
N SER A 426 -14.05 15.60 -18.63
CA SER A 426 -14.80 16.54 -19.46
C SER A 426 -14.44 16.39 -20.94
N LEU A 427 -13.14 16.30 -21.26
CA LEU A 427 -12.66 16.14 -22.62
C LEU A 427 -13.14 14.84 -23.28
N LEU A 428 -13.00 13.69 -22.62
CA LEU A 428 -13.45 12.40 -23.14
C LEU A 428 -14.97 12.35 -23.29
N LYS A 429 -15.73 12.89 -22.32
CA LYS A 429 -17.19 13.00 -22.42
C LYS A 429 -17.61 13.88 -23.59
N THR A 430 -16.94 15.01 -23.80
CA THR A 430 -17.23 15.88 -24.96
C THR A 430 -16.89 15.20 -26.28
N LEU A 431 -15.77 14.47 -26.38
CA LEU A 431 -15.46 13.66 -27.57
C LEU A 431 -16.54 12.62 -27.83
N LEU A 432 -16.97 11.90 -26.79
CA LEU A 432 -18.02 10.89 -26.91
C LEU A 432 -19.36 11.50 -27.36
N ARG A 433 -19.79 12.63 -26.77
CA ARG A 433 -21.00 13.35 -27.19
C ARG A 433 -20.89 13.86 -28.63
N THR A 434 -19.74 14.41 -29.01
CA THR A 434 -19.55 14.95 -30.36
C THR A 434 -19.56 13.84 -31.42
N LEU A 435 -19.08 12.64 -31.08
CA LEU A 435 -19.23 11.43 -31.90
C LEU A 435 -20.70 11.05 -32.10
N ASP A 436 -21.52 11.12 -31.05
CA ASP A 436 -22.95 10.80 -31.12
C ASP A 436 -23.76 11.86 -31.89
N GLU A 437 -23.43 13.15 -31.76
CA GLU A 437 -24.20 14.26 -32.34
C GLU A 437 -23.78 14.66 -33.77
N LYS A 438 -22.47 14.85 -34.02
CA LYS A 438 -21.96 15.49 -35.24
C LYS A 438 -21.44 14.51 -36.28
N TRP A 439 -20.87 13.39 -35.84
CA TRP A 439 -20.12 12.47 -36.72
C TRP A 439 -20.83 11.12 -36.92
N ALA A 440 -22.15 11.14 -37.04
CA ALA A 440 -22.97 9.93 -37.25
C ALA A 440 -22.86 9.29 -38.65
N ARG A 441 -22.01 9.81 -39.54
CA ARG A 441 -21.84 9.32 -40.92
C ARG A 441 -20.54 8.54 -41.06
N ALA A 442 -20.54 7.55 -41.96
CA ALA A 442 -19.35 6.76 -42.26
C ALA A 442 -18.19 7.64 -42.75
N LEU A 443 -16.99 7.36 -42.24
CA LEU A 443 -15.76 8.06 -42.59
C LEU A 443 -15.08 7.42 -43.81
N GLU A 444 -14.16 8.13 -44.45
CA GLU A 444 -13.29 7.53 -45.47
C GLU A 444 -12.38 6.44 -44.87
N ALA A 445 -12.10 5.36 -45.60
CA ALA A 445 -11.44 4.16 -45.05
C ALA A 445 -10.09 4.42 -44.38
N ARG A 446 -9.25 5.30 -44.96
CA ARG A 446 -7.93 5.61 -44.40
C ARG A 446 -7.99 6.59 -43.21
N SER A 447 -8.93 7.53 -43.20
CA SER A 447 -9.13 8.44 -42.06
C SER A 447 -9.76 7.70 -40.87
N TRP A 448 -10.71 6.79 -41.14
CA TRP A 448 -11.31 5.93 -40.13
C TRP A 448 -10.27 5.07 -39.37
N LYS A 449 -9.36 4.38 -40.08
CA LYS A 449 -8.28 3.61 -39.45
C LYS A 449 -7.34 4.47 -38.60
N SER A 450 -7.04 5.67 -39.08
CA SER A 450 -6.22 6.64 -38.34
C SER A 450 -6.92 7.12 -37.06
N CYS A 451 -8.24 7.34 -37.11
CA CYS A 451 -9.04 7.65 -35.92
C CYS A 451 -8.99 6.50 -34.90
N LEU A 452 -9.18 5.25 -35.34
CA LEU A 452 -9.08 4.07 -34.45
C LEU A 452 -7.70 3.97 -33.78
N THR A 453 -6.64 4.21 -34.54
CA THR A 453 -5.27 4.20 -34.00
C THR A 453 -5.07 5.31 -32.95
N CYS A 454 -5.62 6.50 -33.18
CA CYS A 454 -5.58 7.58 -32.19
C CYS A 454 -6.38 7.23 -30.93
N CYS A 455 -7.57 6.64 -31.07
CA CYS A 455 -8.39 6.18 -29.95
C CYS A 455 -7.69 5.08 -29.13
N LEU A 456 -6.99 4.14 -29.79
CA LEU A 456 -6.20 3.12 -29.11
C LEU A 456 -5.03 3.72 -28.33
N LYS A 457 -4.26 4.63 -28.95
CA LYS A 457 -3.16 5.34 -28.26
C LYS A 457 -3.68 6.10 -27.04
N LEU A 458 -4.83 6.76 -27.19
CA LEU A 458 -5.51 7.45 -26.10
C LEU A 458 -5.89 6.48 -24.97
N HIS A 459 -6.60 5.40 -25.28
CA HIS A 459 -7.00 4.38 -24.30
C HIS A 459 -5.80 3.77 -23.57
N LYS A 460 -4.76 3.37 -24.31
CA LYS A 460 -3.52 2.84 -23.76
C LYS A 460 -2.86 3.78 -22.76
N ARG A 461 -2.81 5.08 -23.07
CA ARG A 461 -2.27 6.10 -22.16
C ARG A 461 -3.15 6.26 -20.91
N VAL A 462 -4.46 6.37 -21.09
CA VAL A 462 -5.43 6.48 -19.98
C VAL A 462 -5.28 5.29 -19.03
N CYS A 463 -5.24 4.06 -19.56
CA CYS A 463 -5.03 2.83 -18.80
C CYS A 463 -3.65 2.74 -18.13
N LYS A 464 -2.58 3.24 -18.76
CA LYS A 464 -1.22 3.20 -18.20
C LYS A 464 -1.02 4.15 -17.01
N TYR A 465 -1.58 5.36 -17.09
CA TYR A 465 -1.30 6.41 -16.11
C TYR A 465 -2.33 6.48 -14.97
N LEU A 466 -3.58 6.08 -15.19
CA LEU A 466 -4.60 6.09 -14.14
C LEU A 466 -4.50 4.89 -13.22
N LYS A 467 -3.60 4.99 -12.23
CA LYS A 467 -3.45 3.98 -11.16
C LYS A 467 -4.58 4.03 -10.12
N TRP A 468 -5.29 5.15 -10.03
CA TRP A 468 -6.34 5.38 -9.05
C TRP A 468 -7.69 4.90 -9.61
N GLY A 469 -8.14 3.73 -9.19
CA GLY A 469 -9.33 3.10 -9.77
C GLY A 469 -10.66 3.83 -9.55
N ARG A 470 -10.74 4.83 -8.65
CA ARG A 470 -11.93 5.71 -8.52
C ARG A 470 -12.30 6.41 -9.83
N TRP A 471 -11.33 6.60 -10.73
CA TRP A 471 -11.51 7.21 -12.04
C TRP A 471 -11.79 6.19 -13.14
N TYR A 472 -12.36 5.01 -12.83
CA TYR A 472 -12.68 3.94 -13.77
C TYR A 472 -13.53 4.39 -14.98
N ALA A 473 -14.33 5.45 -14.80
CA ALA A 473 -15.11 6.06 -15.88
C ALA A 473 -14.24 6.56 -17.05
N LEU A 474 -12.98 6.98 -16.79
CA LEU A 474 -12.07 7.45 -17.84
C LEU A 474 -11.62 6.34 -18.80
N PRO A 475 -11.00 5.23 -18.32
CA PRO A 475 -10.63 4.12 -19.22
C PRO A 475 -11.87 3.48 -19.85
N ALA A 476 -13.01 3.39 -19.14
CA ALA A 476 -14.28 2.93 -19.71
C ALA A 476 -14.77 3.84 -20.86
N THR A 477 -14.78 5.16 -20.66
CA THR A 477 -15.16 6.14 -21.70
C THR A 477 -14.23 6.07 -22.90
N SER A 478 -12.91 5.93 -22.69
CA SER A 478 -11.96 5.79 -23.80
C SER A 478 -12.15 4.49 -24.60
N ALA A 479 -12.50 3.38 -23.94
CA ALA A 479 -12.88 2.14 -24.63
C ALA A 479 -14.22 2.29 -25.38
N MET A 480 -15.18 3.01 -24.81
CA MET A 480 -16.45 3.36 -25.46
C MET A 480 -16.22 4.20 -26.72
N ILE A 481 -15.31 5.16 -26.68
CA ILE A 481 -14.91 5.96 -27.86
C ILE A 481 -14.35 5.06 -28.97
N ILE A 482 -13.50 4.07 -28.64
CA ILE A 482 -13.00 3.09 -29.62
C ILE A 482 -14.17 2.35 -30.28
N SER A 483 -15.11 1.83 -29.48
CA SER A 483 -16.30 1.16 -29.99
C SER A 483 -17.13 2.08 -30.91
N LYS A 484 -17.40 3.31 -30.48
CA LYS A 484 -18.20 4.27 -31.25
C LYS A 484 -17.55 4.65 -32.58
N VAL A 485 -16.24 4.92 -32.59
CA VAL A 485 -15.50 5.17 -33.84
C VAL A 485 -15.49 3.93 -34.73
N ALA A 486 -15.40 2.73 -34.15
CA ALA A 486 -15.49 1.50 -34.93
C ALA A 486 -16.86 1.31 -35.59
N ASN A 487 -17.95 1.80 -34.98
CA ASN A 487 -19.28 1.80 -35.61
C ASN A 487 -19.39 2.74 -36.83
N LEU A 488 -18.45 3.66 -37.03
CA LEU A 488 -18.40 4.57 -38.19
C LEU A 488 -17.67 3.97 -39.41
N GLN A 489 -17.59 2.64 -39.48
CA GLN A 489 -16.86 1.91 -40.51
C GLN A 489 -17.39 2.21 -41.93
N PRO A 490 -16.51 2.44 -42.93
CA PRO A 490 -16.92 2.60 -44.33
C PRO A 490 -17.42 1.29 -44.95
N THR A 491 -18.39 1.40 -45.86
CA THR A 491 -19.03 0.28 -46.57
C THR A 491 -18.09 -0.50 -47.50
N ALA A 492 -16.93 0.06 -47.86
CA ALA A 492 -15.88 -0.60 -48.62
C ALA A 492 -14.52 -0.31 -47.96
N VAL A 493 -13.87 -1.35 -47.42
CA VAL A 493 -12.49 -1.27 -46.90
C VAL A 493 -11.55 -1.75 -48.02
N PRO A 494 -10.75 -0.89 -48.66
CA PRO A 494 -9.74 -1.35 -49.62
C PRO A 494 -8.67 -2.16 -48.89
N GLN A 495 -8.39 -3.36 -49.37
CA GLN A 495 -7.21 -4.15 -49.00
C GLN A 495 -5.98 -3.53 -49.68
N ASP A 496 -5.50 -2.38 -49.20
CA ASP A 496 -4.18 -1.91 -49.58
C ASP A 496 -3.13 -2.45 -48.59
N ALA A 497 -2.15 -3.14 -49.16
CA ALA A 497 -1.00 -3.71 -48.48
C ALA A 497 -0.02 -2.61 -48.08
N GLY A 498 0.01 -2.26 -46.80
CA GLY A 498 1.03 -1.40 -46.20
C GLY A 498 0.79 -1.26 -44.70
N GLN A 499 1.64 -1.92 -43.90
CA GLN A 499 1.85 -1.77 -42.43
C GLN A 499 0.75 -1.02 -41.65
N GLU A 500 -0.45 -1.59 -41.51
CA GLU A 500 -1.49 -1.03 -40.65
C GLU A 500 -2.22 -2.15 -39.89
N ILE A 501 -2.42 -1.91 -38.58
CA ILE A 501 -2.99 -2.83 -37.60
C ILE A 501 -4.44 -3.19 -38.00
N PRO A 502 -4.78 -4.48 -38.21
CA PRO A 502 -6.15 -4.95 -38.36
C PRO A 502 -7.08 -4.44 -37.25
N VAL A 503 -8.33 -4.14 -37.58
CA VAL A 503 -9.35 -3.65 -36.61
C VAL A 503 -9.50 -4.61 -35.42
N VAL A 504 -9.37 -5.91 -35.67
CA VAL A 504 -9.39 -6.97 -34.65
C VAL A 504 -8.21 -6.85 -33.69
N GLU A 505 -7.02 -6.48 -34.18
CA GLU A 505 -5.85 -6.25 -33.32
C GLU A 505 -6.05 -5.01 -32.44
N VAL A 506 -6.66 -3.94 -32.96
CA VAL A 506 -7.00 -2.75 -32.15
C VAL A 506 -7.90 -3.11 -30.97
N PHE A 507 -8.92 -3.93 -31.20
CA PHE A 507 -9.83 -4.38 -30.14
C PHE A 507 -9.15 -5.29 -29.12
N ASN A 508 -8.33 -6.24 -29.58
CA ASN A 508 -7.55 -7.12 -28.71
C ASN A 508 -6.53 -6.33 -27.87
N GLU A 509 -5.88 -5.31 -28.44
CA GLU A 509 -4.99 -4.42 -27.70
C GLU A 509 -5.74 -3.60 -26.65
N ALA A 510 -6.91 -3.05 -26.99
CA ALA A 510 -7.75 -2.33 -26.02
C ALA A 510 -8.18 -3.24 -24.87
N LEU A 511 -8.55 -4.51 -25.15
CA LEU A 511 -8.89 -5.49 -24.12
C LEU A 511 -7.69 -5.80 -23.24
N ARG A 512 -6.51 -6.03 -23.83
CA ARG A 512 -5.26 -6.27 -23.09
C ARG A 512 -4.91 -5.11 -22.17
N ASP A 513 -5.02 -3.88 -22.66
CA ASP A 513 -4.69 -2.68 -21.89
C ASP A 513 -5.71 -2.43 -20.77
N THR A 514 -7.01 -2.72 -21.00
CA THR A 514 -8.07 -2.72 -19.96
C THR A 514 -7.79 -3.75 -18.87
N ARG A 515 -7.46 -4.99 -19.23
CA ARG A 515 -7.09 -6.05 -18.26
C ARG A 515 -5.85 -5.68 -17.46
N THR A 516 -4.87 -5.08 -18.12
CA THR A 516 -3.65 -4.58 -17.47
C THR A 516 -3.96 -3.45 -16.48
N TRP A 517 -4.88 -2.56 -16.84
CA TRP A 517 -5.36 -1.51 -15.95
C TRP A 517 -6.05 -2.10 -14.71
N PHE A 518 -6.99 -3.04 -14.87
CA PHE A 518 -7.64 -3.70 -13.72
C PHE A 518 -6.62 -4.32 -12.78
N ARG A 519 -5.65 -5.08 -13.31
CA ARG A 519 -4.56 -5.68 -12.52
C ARG A 519 -3.74 -4.64 -11.75
N ASN A 520 -3.49 -3.48 -12.35
CA ASN A 520 -2.70 -2.42 -11.71
C ASN A 520 -3.51 -1.58 -10.72
N ALA A 521 -4.81 -1.39 -10.95
CA ALA A 521 -5.70 -0.61 -10.08
C ALA A 521 -6.15 -1.41 -8.85
N LEU A 522 -6.34 -2.73 -9.01
CA LEU A 522 -6.83 -3.65 -8.00
C LEU A 522 -5.70 -4.28 -7.18
N THR A 523 -5.01 -3.45 -6.42
CA THR A 523 -3.81 -3.84 -5.63
C THR A 523 -4.10 -4.60 -4.33
N LYS A 524 -5.35 -4.61 -3.88
CA LYS A 524 -5.80 -5.31 -2.68
C LYS A 524 -6.69 -6.49 -3.05
N LYS A 525 -6.86 -7.41 -2.10
CA LYS A 525 -7.91 -8.44 -2.12
C LYS A 525 -9.28 -7.81 -2.43
N LEU A 526 -10.18 -8.59 -3.03
CA LEU A 526 -11.52 -8.14 -3.40
C LEU A 526 -12.31 -7.69 -2.16
N LEU A 527 -12.14 -8.39 -1.04
CA LEU A 527 -12.94 -8.22 0.18
C LEU A 527 -12.11 -7.77 1.38
N ASN A 528 -12.76 -6.98 2.24
CA ASN A 528 -12.33 -6.71 3.61
C ASN A 528 -13.24 -7.49 4.58
N GLU A 529 -12.61 -8.22 5.49
CA GLU A 529 -13.28 -9.02 6.50
C GLU A 529 -13.60 -8.19 7.74
N HIS A 530 -14.86 -8.25 8.19
CA HIS A 530 -15.29 -7.79 9.51
C HIS A 530 -15.85 -8.98 10.29
N LEU A 531 -15.98 -8.82 11.61
CA LEU A 531 -16.41 -9.91 12.52
C LEU A 531 -17.76 -10.54 12.12
N GLU A 532 -18.67 -9.76 11.53
CA GLU A 532 -20.06 -10.19 11.24
C GLU A 532 -20.45 -10.10 9.75
N TYR A 533 -19.65 -9.48 8.88
CA TYR A 533 -19.97 -9.32 7.45
C TYR A 533 -18.73 -9.01 6.60
N VAL A 534 -18.86 -9.15 5.28
CA VAL A 534 -17.81 -8.80 4.32
C VAL A 534 -18.21 -7.59 3.47
N THR A 535 -17.23 -6.76 3.12
CA THR A 535 -17.42 -5.61 2.22
C THR A 535 -16.37 -5.60 1.12
N PHE A 536 -16.69 -4.96 0.00
CA PHE A 536 -15.71 -4.74 -1.07
C PHE A 536 -14.60 -3.80 -0.60
N SER A 537 -13.35 -4.20 -0.82
CA SER A 537 -12.17 -3.38 -0.53
C SER A 537 -12.18 -2.05 -1.26
N PHE A 538 -12.72 -2.05 -2.49
CA PHE A 538 -12.89 -0.87 -3.32
C PHE A 538 -14.38 -0.66 -3.61
N TYR A 539 -14.94 0.42 -3.08
CA TYR A 539 -16.37 0.74 -3.28
C TYR A 539 -16.79 0.95 -4.74
N TRP A 540 -15.83 1.26 -5.62
CA TRP A 540 -16.05 1.57 -7.04
C TRP A 540 -15.87 0.35 -7.96
N GLU A 541 -15.35 -0.77 -7.43
CA GLU A 541 -14.89 -1.89 -8.26
C GLU A 541 -16.02 -2.56 -9.04
N LEU A 542 -17.16 -2.82 -8.39
CA LEU A 542 -18.32 -3.42 -9.06
C LEU A 542 -18.84 -2.55 -10.21
N GLN A 543 -18.93 -1.24 -10.00
CA GLN A 543 -19.36 -0.27 -11.01
C GLN A 543 -18.35 -0.20 -12.16
N ALA A 544 -17.05 -0.35 -11.89
CA ALA A 544 -16.06 -0.44 -12.94
C ALA A 544 -16.31 -1.68 -13.81
N TRP A 545 -16.44 -2.87 -13.21
CA TRP A 545 -16.74 -4.09 -13.96
C TRP A 545 -18.01 -3.96 -14.82
N ASP A 546 -19.06 -3.37 -14.26
CA ASP A 546 -20.33 -3.14 -14.94
C ASP A 546 -20.22 -2.22 -16.16
N GLU A 547 -19.56 -1.06 -16.02
CA GLU A 547 -19.34 -0.12 -17.14
C GLU A 547 -18.58 -0.78 -18.29
N PHE A 548 -17.54 -1.57 -17.99
CA PHE A 548 -16.76 -2.26 -19.02
C PHE A 548 -17.52 -3.43 -19.67
N VAL A 549 -18.30 -4.19 -18.91
CA VAL A 549 -19.10 -5.32 -19.42
C VAL A 549 -20.24 -4.85 -20.33
N LYS A 550 -20.77 -3.64 -20.11
CA LYS A 550 -21.84 -3.05 -20.92
C LYS A 550 -21.37 -2.52 -22.28
N ILE A 551 -20.07 -2.40 -22.53
CA ILE A 551 -19.53 -1.90 -23.81
C ILE A 551 -19.88 -2.90 -24.94
N ARG A 552 -20.50 -2.39 -26.01
CA ARG A 552 -20.83 -3.17 -27.20
C ARG A 552 -19.98 -2.72 -28.36
N PHE A 553 -19.27 -3.64 -29.00
CA PHE A 553 -18.48 -3.37 -30.22
C PHE A 553 -19.30 -3.71 -31.47
N PRO A 554 -18.96 -3.16 -32.65
CA PRO A 554 -19.68 -3.46 -33.89
C PRO A 554 -19.66 -4.95 -34.25
N ASP A 555 -18.57 -5.64 -33.90
CA ASP A 555 -18.46 -7.09 -34.02
C ASP A 555 -19.10 -7.77 -32.80
N GLY A 556 -20.18 -8.49 -33.04
CA GLY A 556 -20.89 -9.27 -32.01
C GLY A 556 -20.03 -10.39 -31.40
N GLN A 557 -19.15 -11.03 -32.19
CA GLN A 557 -18.25 -12.07 -31.69
C GLN A 557 -17.19 -11.47 -30.76
N PHE A 558 -16.66 -10.29 -31.11
CA PHE A 558 -15.72 -9.59 -30.24
C PHE A 558 -16.41 -9.08 -28.97
N THR A 559 -17.66 -8.59 -29.05
CA THR A 559 -18.42 -8.16 -27.87
C THR A 559 -18.59 -9.32 -26.87
N GLU A 560 -18.93 -10.51 -27.36
CA GLU A 560 -18.98 -11.73 -26.54
C GLU A 560 -17.61 -12.09 -25.96
N THR A 561 -16.54 -11.99 -26.77
CA THR A 561 -15.17 -12.26 -26.32
C THR A 561 -14.73 -11.28 -25.23
N TRP A 562 -15.02 -9.99 -25.39
CA TRP A 562 -14.77 -8.93 -24.42
C TRP A 562 -15.47 -9.22 -23.10
N LYS A 563 -16.79 -9.44 -23.16
CA LYS A 563 -17.62 -9.74 -21.98
C LYS A 563 -17.14 -11.00 -21.26
N LYS A 564 -16.97 -12.12 -21.97
CA LYS A 564 -16.51 -13.39 -21.39
C LYS A 564 -15.11 -13.28 -20.77
N THR A 565 -14.19 -12.58 -21.41
CA THR A 565 -12.82 -12.42 -20.89
C THR A 565 -12.81 -11.62 -19.59
N LEU A 566 -13.56 -10.51 -19.52
CA LEU A 566 -13.66 -9.70 -18.31
C LEU A 566 -14.37 -10.44 -17.17
N LEU A 567 -15.46 -11.15 -17.47
CA LEU A 567 -16.16 -11.97 -16.48
C LEU A 567 -15.28 -13.11 -15.95
N ALA A 568 -14.47 -13.75 -16.80
CA ALA A 568 -13.52 -14.78 -16.36
C ALA A 568 -12.36 -14.21 -15.50
N ASP A 569 -11.97 -12.95 -15.72
CA ASP A 569 -11.01 -12.26 -14.83
C ASP A 569 -11.67 -11.90 -13.49
N LEU A 570 -12.93 -11.46 -13.48
CA LEU A 570 -13.72 -11.22 -12.26
C LEU A 570 -13.94 -12.52 -11.47
N GLU A 571 -14.31 -13.61 -12.13
CA GLU A 571 -14.50 -14.94 -11.54
C GLU A 571 -13.24 -15.41 -10.82
N ARG A 572 -12.08 -15.35 -11.49
CA ARG A 572 -10.78 -15.65 -10.87
C ARG A 572 -10.53 -14.79 -9.64
N ARG A 573 -10.85 -13.50 -9.72
CA ARG A 573 -10.68 -12.58 -8.60
C ARG A 573 -11.60 -12.87 -7.40
N ILE A 574 -12.81 -13.39 -7.65
CA ILE A 574 -13.71 -13.87 -6.58
C ILE A 574 -13.14 -15.16 -5.97
N GLN A 575 -12.67 -16.08 -6.81
CA GLN A 575 -12.10 -17.37 -6.39
C GLN A 575 -10.80 -17.25 -5.58
N GLU A 576 -10.08 -16.13 -5.69
CA GLU A 576 -8.92 -15.80 -4.83
C GLU A 576 -9.30 -15.56 -3.36
N GLU A 577 -10.58 -15.29 -3.06
CA GLU A 577 -11.09 -15.13 -1.69
C GLU A 577 -11.36 -16.47 -1.02
N LEU A 578 -11.38 -16.47 0.32
CA LEU A 578 -11.73 -17.68 1.09
C LEU A 578 -13.16 -18.15 0.72
N PRO A 579 -13.41 -19.48 0.63
CA PRO A 579 -14.72 -20.01 0.25
C PRO A 579 -15.91 -19.44 1.04
N VAL A 580 -15.72 -19.24 2.35
CA VAL A 580 -16.72 -18.61 3.22
C VAL A 580 -17.00 -17.16 2.79
N ASN A 581 -15.97 -16.39 2.44
CA ASN A 581 -16.13 -15.00 2.04
C ASN A 581 -16.82 -14.86 0.67
N GLN A 582 -16.61 -15.82 -0.24
CA GLN A 582 -17.31 -15.85 -1.54
C GLN A 582 -18.83 -15.98 -1.34
N ILE A 583 -19.25 -16.81 -0.37
CA ILE A 583 -20.66 -16.98 0.02
C ILE A 583 -21.17 -15.71 0.70
N LEU A 584 -20.43 -15.19 1.68
CA LEU A 584 -20.86 -14.02 2.43
C LEU A 584 -20.94 -12.75 1.57
N VAL A 585 -20.04 -12.55 0.60
CA VAL A 585 -20.14 -11.35 -0.25
C VAL A 585 -21.40 -11.40 -1.09
N TYR A 586 -21.74 -12.58 -1.63
CA TYR A 586 -22.97 -12.75 -2.38
C TYR A 586 -24.18 -12.47 -1.50
N CYS A 587 -24.25 -13.04 -0.30
CA CYS A 587 -25.39 -12.88 0.60
C CYS A 587 -25.52 -11.47 1.21
N CYS A 588 -24.42 -10.88 1.69
CA CYS A 588 -24.43 -9.62 2.41
C CYS A 588 -24.52 -8.38 1.49
N GLN A 589 -23.97 -8.46 0.27
CA GLN A 589 -23.91 -7.32 -0.65
C GLN A 589 -24.91 -7.41 -1.81
N HIS A 590 -25.89 -8.31 -1.73
CA HIS A 590 -26.76 -8.61 -2.87
C HIS A 590 -27.61 -7.44 -3.38
N CYS A 591 -27.95 -6.49 -2.51
CA CYS A 591 -28.62 -5.25 -2.93
C CYS A 591 -27.80 -4.43 -3.93
N LYS A 592 -26.48 -4.61 -3.99
CA LYS A 592 -25.62 -3.94 -4.97
C LYS A 592 -25.64 -4.61 -6.33
N PHE A 593 -25.93 -5.91 -6.42
CA PHE A 593 -25.95 -6.62 -7.71
C PHE A 593 -27.21 -6.33 -8.52
N THR A 594 -28.32 -5.95 -7.89
CA THR A 594 -29.59 -5.66 -8.59
C THR A 594 -29.52 -4.46 -9.54
N GLU A 595 -28.51 -3.60 -9.39
CA GLU A 595 -28.30 -2.42 -10.23
C GLU A 595 -27.29 -2.66 -11.38
N LEU A 596 -26.64 -3.84 -11.41
CA LEU A 596 -25.56 -4.18 -12.34
C LEU A 596 -26.05 -5.12 -13.46
N ASP A 597 -25.19 -5.36 -14.46
CA ASP A 597 -25.42 -6.39 -15.48
C ASP A 597 -25.61 -7.78 -14.83
N SER A 598 -26.64 -8.50 -15.27
CA SER A 598 -27.02 -9.81 -14.70
C SER A 598 -25.91 -10.86 -14.79
N SER A 599 -24.95 -10.70 -15.71
CA SER A 599 -23.81 -11.62 -15.82
C SER A 599 -22.82 -11.45 -14.66
N ILE A 600 -22.75 -10.27 -14.03
CA ILE A 600 -21.94 -10.04 -12.83
C ILE A 600 -22.60 -10.73 -11.63
N ASP A 601 -23.91 -10.53 -11.44
CA ASP A 601 -24.68 -11.23 -10.39
C ASP A 601 -24.54 -12.75 -10.54
N TRP A 602 -24.67 -13.26 -11.76
CA TRP A 602 -24.49 -14.67 -12.06
C TRP A 602 -23.09 -15.18 -11.73
N CYS A 603 -22.04 -14.40 -12.01
CA CYS A 603 -20.66 -14.76 -11.69
C CYS A 603 -20.45 -14.92 -10.17
N PHE A 604 -20.95 -13.99 -9.34
CA PHE A 604 -20.89 -14.12 -7.88
C PHE A 604 -21.75 -15.28 -7.36
N CYS A 605 -22.94 -15.48 -7.92
CA CYS A 605 -23.82 -16.59 -7.56
C CYS A 605 -23.16 -17.96 -7.85
N ASN A 606 -22.53 -18.11 -9.03
CA ASN A 606 -21.86 -19.34 -9.41
C ASN A 606 -20.65 -19.62 -8.51
N CYS A 607 -19.79 -18.62 -8.27
CA CYS A 607 -18.66 -18.75 -7.35
C CYS A 607 -19.11 -19.12 -5.92
N ALA A 608 -20.16 -18.46 -5.40
CA ALA A 608 -20.70 -18.76 -4.08
C ALA A 608 -21.22 -20.20 -4.01
N THR A 609 -21.90 -20.68 -5.05
CA THR A 609 -22.43 -22.05 -5.11
C THR A 609 -21.32 -23.10 -5.17
N GLU A 610 -20.29 -22.88 -5.99
CA GLU A 610 -19.12 -23.75 -6.09
C GLU A 610 -18.30 -23.78 -4.78
N ALA A 611 -18.22 -22.65 -4.09
CA ALA A 611 -17.51 -22.51 -2.83
C ALA A 611 -18.15 -23.27 -1.65
N VAL A 612 -19.46 -23.59 -1.71
CA VAL A 612 -20.19 -24.23 -0.58
C VAL A 612 -19.48 -25.49 -0.09
N THR A 613 -19.06 -26.37 -0.98
CA THR A 613 -18.45 -27.65 -0.59
C THR A 613 -17.17 -27.43 0.22
N ALA A 614 -16.32 -26.49 -0.20
CA ALA A 614 -15.09 -26.15 0.52
C ALA A 614 -15.36 -25.33 1.80
N ALA A 615 -16.40 -24.49 1.80
CA ALA A 615 -16.82 -23.71 2.97
C ALA A 615 -17.35 -24.62 4.09
N CYS A 616 -18.17 -25.63 3.76
CA CYS A 616 -18.69 -26.61 4.72
C CYS A 616 -17.58 -27.45 5.40
N GLN A 617 -16.44 -27.66 4.73
CA GLN A 617 -15.28 -28.35 5.32
C GLN A 617 -14.51 -27.48 6.32
N THR A 618 -14.53 -26.16 6.15
CA THR A 618 -13.73 -25.21 6.94
C THR A 618 -14.53 -24.55 8.06
N GLN A 619 -15.82 -24.32 7.85
CA GLN A 619 -16.69 -23.61 8.79
C GLN A 619 -17.99 -24.39 9.03
N ARG A 620 -18.29 -24.67 10.30
CA ARG A 620 -19.49 -25.44 10.70
C ARG A 620 -20.74 -24.60 10.98
N ASN A 621 -20.63 -23.28 11.07
CA ASN A 621 -21.74 -22.35 11.35
C ASN A 621 -21.97 -21.33 10.21
N LEU A 622 -22.05 -21.81 8.99
CA LEU A 622 -22.20 -20.98 7.78
C LEU A 622 -23.60 -20.36 7.67
N LEU A 623 -24.66 -21.09 8.03
CA LEU A 623 -26.03 -20.58 8.00
C LEU A 623 -26.25 -19.49 9.05
N GLU A 624 -25.61 -19.58 10.21
CA GLU A 624 -25.67 -18.52 11.23
C GLU A 624 -25.14 -17.16 10.73
N LYS A 625 -24.20 -17.16 9.78
CA LYS A 625 -23.64 -15.94 9.20
C LYS A 625 -24.51 -15.32 8.10
N ILE A 626 -25.50 -16.05 7.60
CA ILE A 626 -26.46 -15.53 6.62
C ILE A 626 -27.64 -14.92 7.40
N SER A 627 -27.98 -13.67 7.10
CA SER A 627 -29.12 -13.01 7.74
C SER A 627 -30.43 -13.78 7.51
N SER A 628 -31.18 -14.04 8.58
CA SER A 628 -32.45 -14.77 8.56
C SER A 628 -33.47 -14.15 7.59
N TYR A 629 -33.48 -12.82 7.45
CA TYR A 629 -34.36 -12.10 6.53
C TYR A 629 -34.08 -12.36 5.04
N ASN A 630 -32.86 -12.79 4.70
CA ASN A 630 -32.42 -13.00 3.32
C ASN A 630 -32.38 -14.48 2.91
N MET A 631 -32.60 -15.42 3.85
CA MET A 631 -32.56 -16.86 3.59
C MET A 631 -33.53 -17.29 2.48
N GLY A 632 -34.74 -16.71 2.43
CA GLY A 632 -35.74 -16.97 1.39
C GLY A 632 -35.30 -16.57 -0.01
N ARG A 633 -34.39 -15.61 -0.14
CA ARG A 633 -33.85 -15.13 -1.41
C ARG A 633 -32.70 -16.00 -1.91
N PHE A 634 -31.95 -16.61 -1.00
CA PHE A 634 -30.83 -17.50 -1.29
C PHE A 634 -31.19 -18.98 -1.08
N SER A 635 -32.46 -19.36 -1.30
CA SER A 635 -32.96 -20.70 -0.97
C SER A 635 -32.19 -21.81 -1.68
N GLN A 636 -31.71 -21.59 -2.90
CA GLN A 636 -30.84 -22.52 -3.61
C GLN A 636 -29.50 -22.72 -2.90
N LEU A 637 -28.82 -21.63 -2.53
CA LEU A 637 -27.56 -21.67 -1.80
C LEU A 637 -27.72 -22.32 -0.42
N VAL A 638 -28.78 -21.96 0.31
CA VAL A 638 -29.14 -22.58 1.59
C VAL A 638 -29.40 -24.08 1.43
N SER A 639 -30.11 -24.48 0.37
CA SER A 639 -30.34 -25.90 0.05
C SER A 639 -29.02 -26.63 -0.18
N THR A 640 -28.10 -26.04 -0.94
CA THR A 640 -26.77 -26.62 -1.18
C THR A 640 -25.97 -26.74 0.11
N ILE A 641 -26.01 -25.73 1.00
CA ILE A 641 -25.33 -25.78 2.30
C ILE A 641 -25.89 -26.91 3.17
N VAL A 642 -27.22 -27.07 3.24
CA VAL A 642 -27.88 -28.14 4.00
C VAL A 642 -27.45 -29.51 3.49
N VAL A 643 -27.53 -29.74 2.17
CA VAL A 643 -27.20 -31.04 1.56
C VAL A 643 -25.72 -31.36 1.70
N LYS A 644 -24.82 -30.39 1.46
CA LYS A 644 -23.36 -30.61 1.51
C LYS A 644 -22.79 -30.71 2.93
N SER A 645 -23.50 -30.18 3.92
CA SER A 645 -23.11 -30.31 5.33
C SER A 645 -23.55 -31.64 5.95
N TRP A 646 -24.50 -32.35 5.32
CA TRP A 646 -25.06 -33.59 5.82
C TRP A 646 -24.07 -34.78 5.72
N PRO A 647 -24.04 -35.71 6.69
CA PRO A 647 -23.02 -36.77 6.77
C PRO A 647 -23.20 -37.94 5.79
N VAL A 648 -23.79 -37.73 4.60
CA VAL A 648 -23.98 -38.83 3.64
C VAL A 648 -22.76 -38.99 2.73
N LYS A 649 -22.06 -40.13 2.88
CA LYS A 649 -21.12 -40.63 1.86
C LYS A 649 -21.92 -41.21 0.70
N GLY A 650 -21.63 -40.76 -0.51
CA GLY A 650 -22.37 -41.14 -1.70
C GLY A 650 -22.52 -42.67 -1.87
N GLY A 651 -23.77 -43.12 -2.00
CA GLY A 651 -24.11 -44.38 -2.66
C GLY A 651 -24.42 -45.61 -1.78
N GLN A 652 -24.43 -45.51 -0.44
CA GLN A 652 -24.93 -46.61 0.41
C GLN A 652 -26.22 -46.20 1.11
N SER A 653 -27.30 -46.87 0.72
CA SER A 653 -28.59 -46.87 1.40
C SER A 653 -28.49 -47.69 2.67
N GLU A 654 -28.16 -47.05 3.78
CA GLU A 654 -28.64 -47.35 5.13
C GLU A 654 -28.26 -46.15 6.01
N ASP A 655 -29.28 -45.42 6.49
CA ASP A 655 -29.15 -44.34 7.46
C ASP A 655 -28.41 -44.85 8.69
N ASP A 656 -27.11 -44.56 8.82
CA ASP A 656 -26.40 -44.82 10.09
C ASP A 656 -26.95 -43.83 11.12
N PHE A 657 -28.01 -44.27 11.81
CA PHE A 657 -28.73 -43.52 12.82
C PHE A 657 -27.76 -42.93 13.86
N ASP A 658 -26.65 -43.62 14.15
CA ASP A 658 -25.63 -43.16 15.08
C ASP A 658 -24.87 -41.94 14.53
N GLU A 659 -24.45 -41.96 13.27
CA GLU A 659 -23.74 -40.84 12.61
C GLU A 659 -24.66 -39.62 12.43
N ILE A 660 -25.93 -39.85 12.09
CA ILE A 660 -26.93 -38.79 11.96
C ILE A 660 -27.20 -38.14 13.32
N LEU A 661 -27.43 -38.94 14.38
CA LEU A 661 -27.65 -38.42 15.72
C LEU A 661 -26.44 -37.61 16.22
N HIS A 662 -25.23 -38.14 16.03
CA HIS A 662 -24.00 -37.43 16.39
C HIS A 662 -23.86 -36.12 15.61
N HIS A 663 -24.08 -36.12 14.29
CA HIS A 663 -24.01 -34.91 13.48
C HIS A 663 -25.04 -33.86 13.94
N MET A 664 -26.28 -34.28 14.20
CA MET A 664 -27.33 -33.38 14.69
C MET A 664 -26.99 -32.75 16.04
N LEU A 665 -26.34 -33.48 16.93
CA LEU A 665 -25.96 -32.99 18.26
C LEU A 665 -24.68 -32.14 18.26
N THR A 666 -23.85 -32.25 17.22
CA THR A 666 -22.55 -31.55 17.14
C THR A 666 -22.52 -30.41 16.12
N TRP A 667 -23.42 -30.38 15.13
CA TRP A 667 -23.46 -29.36 14.09
C TRP A 667 -24.21 -28.10 14.56
N PRO A 668 -23.55 -26.93 14.68
CA PRO A 668 -24.18 -25.73 15.23
C PRO A 668 -25.36 -25.19 14.40
N ASP A 669 -25.29 -25.31 13.08
CA ASP A 669 -26.31 -24.80 12.15
C ASP A 669 -27.58 -25.66 12.10
N ILE A 670 -27.61 -26.82 12.76
CA ILE A 670 -28.79 -27.70 12.84
C ILE A 670 -30.02 -26.96 13.37
N LYS A 671 -29.82 -25.97 14.25
CA LYS A 671 -30.88 -25.09 14.77
C LYS A 671 -31.66 -24.39 13.66
N HIS A 672 -30.97 -24.03 12.57
CA HIS A 672 -31.59 -23.39 11.42
C HIS A 672 -32.50 -24.37 10.67
N ILE A 673 -32.07 -25.62 10.50
CA ILE A 673 -32.89 -26.67 9.90
C ILE A 673 -34.22 -26.84 10.66
N PHE A 674 -34.16 -26.99 11.99
CA PHE A 674 -35.38 -27.14 12.78
C PHE A 674 -36.21 -25.85 12.81
N SER A 675 -35.59 -24.67 12.78
CA SER A 675 -36.31 -23.40 12.69
C SER A 675 -37.10 -23.23 11.38
N PHE A 676 -36.56 -23.74 10.27
CA PHE A 676 -37.20 -23.69 8.96
C PHE A 676 -38.45 -24.57 8.91
N ASN A 677 -38.43 -25.73 9.55
CA ASN A 677 -39.60 -26.62 9.68
C ASN A 677 -40.71 -26.01 10.55
N GLY A 678 -40.36 -25.26 11.61
CA GLY A 678 -41.33 -24.74 12.58
C GLY A 678 -41.91 -23.34 12.28
N THR A 679 -41.08 -22.38 11.87
CA THR A 679 -41.44 -20.94 11.88
C THR A 679 -41.39 -20.23 10.52
N ASN A 680 -40.80 -20.84 9.49
CA ASN A 680 -40.53 -20.19 8.19
C ASN A 680 -41.08 -21.02 7.00
N THR A 681 -42.39 -21.25 6.98
CA THR A 681 -43.07 -22.05 5.94
C THR A 681 -42.80 -21.57 4.51
N ASP A 682 -42.69 -20.25 4.31
CA ASP A 682 -42.41 -19.64 3.00
C ASP A 682 -41.00 -19.95 2.46
N LEU A 683 -40.03 -20.18 3.34
CA LEU A 683 -38.68 -20.60 2.97
C LEU A 683 -38.68 -22.09 2.64
N LEU A 684 -39.37 -22.90 3.45
CA LEU A 684 -39.45 -24.35 3.29
C LEU A 684 -39.93 -24.73 1.89
N GLU A 685 -40.95 -24.04 1.35
CA GLU A 685 -41.46 -24.29 -0.01
C GLU A 685 -40.40 -24.08 -1.09
N LYS A 686 -39.51 -23.10 -0.92
CA LYS A 686 -38.47 -22.68 -1.87
C LYS A 686 -37.17 -23.50 -1.81
N LEU A 687 -37.03 -24.41 -0.84
CA LEU A 687 -35.89 -25.32 -0.74
C LEU A 687 -36.02 -26.48 -1.74
N THR A 688 -34.89 -27.03 -2.16
CA THR A 688 -34.86 -28.22 -3.03
C THR A 688 -35.39 -29.46 -2.31
N ASP A 689 -35.94 -30.42 -3.05
CA ASP A 689 -36.48 -31.66 -2.48
C ASP A 689 -35.41 -32.50 -1.76
N GLU A 690 -34.15 -32.46 -2.22
CA GLU A 690 -33.02 -33.13 -1.55
C GLU A 690 -32.75 -32.56 -0.16
N ALA A 691 -32.73 -31.23 -0.03
CA ALA A 691 -32.62 -30.55 1.27
C ALA A 691 -33.82 -30.87 2.18
N LYS A 692 -35.05 -30.87 1.64
CA LYS A 692 -36.26 -31.24 2.41
C LYS A 692 -36.18 -32.67 2.94
N ASN A 693 -35.65 -33.61 2.15
CA ASN A 693 -35.45 -34.99 2.59
C ASN A 693 -34.46 -35.08 3.76
N VAL A 694 -33.32 -34.37 3.68
CA VAL A 694 -32.35 -34.27 4.78
C VAL A 694 -33.01 -33.75 6.06
N MET A 695 -33.82 -32.69 5.95
CA MET A 695 -34.53 -32.10 7.09
C MET A 695 -35.57 -33.06 7.69
N ALA A 696 -36.27 -33.83 6.85
CA ALA A 696 -37.23 -34.84 7.29
C ALA A 696 -36.55 -36.02 8.01
N THR A 697 -35.39 -36.48 7.53
CA THR A 697 -34.58 -37.49 8.22
C THR A 697 -34.13 -36.99 9.59
N ALA A 698 -33.65 -35.74 9.68
CA ALA A 698 -33.27 -35.13 10.96
C ALA A 698 -34.45 -35.11 11.96
N ASP A 699 -35.63 -34.69 11.52
CA ASP A 699 -36.83 -34.61 12.35
C ASP A 699 -37.32 -35.99 12.82
N SER A 700 -37.27 -36.99 11.94
CA SER A 700 -37.60 -38.39 12.26
C SER A 700 -36.67 -38.96 13.35
N VAL A 701 -35.35 -38.78 13.19
CA VAL A 701 -34.35 -39.24 14.19
C VAL A 701 -34.56 -38.53 15.52
N PHE A 702 -34.73 -37.21 15.51
CA PHE A 702 -34.95 -36.43 16.74
C PHE A 702 -36.21 -36.85 17.49
N THR A 703 -37.31 -37.04 16.75
CA THR A 703 -38.60 -37.47 17.31
C THR A 703 -38.51 -38.86 17.92
N SER A 704 -37.82 -39.78 17.24
CA SER A 704 -37.58 -41.14 17.74
C SER A 704 -36.78 -41.13 19.04
N VAL A 705 -35.63 -40.44 19.05
CA VAL A 705 -34.76 -40.34 20.24
C VAL A 705 -35.52 -39.74 21.42
N THR A 706 -36.27 -38.67 21.18
CA THR A 706 -37.01 -38.02 22.27
C THR A 706 -38.10 -38.95 22.82
N ALA A 707 -38.90 -39.58 21.96
CA ALA A 707 -39.91 -40.54 22.38
C ALA A 707 -39.32 -41.68 23.22
N ASP A 708 -38.13 -42.15 22.86
CA ASP A 708 -37.42 -43.22 23.59
C ASP A 708 -36.87 -42.75 24.95
N ILE A 709 -36.45 -41.49 25.08
CA ILE A 709 -36.06 -40.89 26.38
C ILE A 709 -37.27 -40.82 27.31
N TRP A 710 -38.42 -40.34 26.81
CA TRP A 710 -39.67 -40.27 27.58
C TRP A 710 -40.13 -41.66 28.05
N LYS A 711 -40.13 -42.64 27.15
CA LYS A 711 -40.50 -44.04 27.47
C LYS A 711 -39.45 -44.77 28.30
N GLY A 712 -38.21 -44.28 28.34
CA GLY A 712 -37.10 -44.94 29.01
C GLY A 712 -36.53 -46.14 28.26
N CYS A 713 -36.84 -46.30 26.97
CA CYS A 713 -36.37 -47.40 26.13
C CYS A 713 -35.22 -47.03 25.19
N ILE A 714 -34.66 -45.83 25.34
CA ILE A 714 -33.48 -45.38 24.59
C ILE A 714 -32.28 -46.31 24.79
N LEU A 715 -31.48 -46.50 23.75
CA LEU A 715 -30.20 -47.21 23.86
C LEU A 715 -29.25 -46.44 24.77
N VAL A 716 -28.50 -47.13 25.63
CA VAL A 716 -27.55 -46.48 26.55
C VAL A 716 -26.54 -45.60 25.77
N LYS A 717 -26.05 -46.04 24.61
CA LYS A 717 -25.14 -45.24 23.77
C LYS A 717 -25.76 -43.93 23.29
N HIS A 718 -27.03 -43.95 22.87
CA HIS A 718 -27.72 -42.75 22.36
C HIS A 718 -28.04 -41.79 23.49
N LEU A 719 -28.39 -42.31 24.67
CA LEU A 719 -28.61 -41.49 25.84
C LEU A 719 -27.31 -40.82 26.32
N GLU A 720 -26.19 -41.57 26.34
CA GLU A 720 -24.88 -41.01 26.67
C GLU A 720 -24.48 -39.89 25.70
N GLU A 721 -24.72 -40.08 24.39
CA GLU A 721 -24.48 -39.05 23.36
C GLU A 721 -25.33 -37.79 23.60
N VAL A 722 -26.61 -37.95 23.90
CA VAL A 722 -27.53 -36.84 24.22
C VAL A 722 -27.07 -36.10 25.48
N LEU A 723 -26.64 -36.82 26.52
CA LEU A 723 -26.18 -36.22 27.78
C LEU A 723 -24.85 -35.49 27.60
N GLN A 724 -23.96 -35.98 26.74
CA GLN A 724 -22.74 -35.27 26.36
C GLN A 724 -23.02 -33.95 25.64
N HIS A 725 -24.10 -33.91 24.84
CA HIS A 725 -24.52 -32.75 24.05
C HIS A 725 -25.83 -32.12 24.54
N GLU A 726 -26.07 -32.16 25.86
CA GLU A 726 -27.36 -31.81 26.49
C GLU A 726 -27.88 -30.43 26.06
N LYS A 727 -27.00 -29.42 26.03
CA LYS A 727 -27.35 -28.04 25.66
C LYS A 727 -27.90 -27.94 24.24
N GLN A 728 -27.28 -28.65 23.30
CA GLN A 728 -27.69 -28.62 21.89
C GLN A 728 -29.00 -29.39 21.71
N PHE A 729 -29.14 -30.55 22.36
CA PHE A 729 -30.39 -31.33 22.34
C PHE A 729 -31.57 -30.52 22.87
N ILE A 730 -31.39 -29.81 23.99
CA ILE A 730 -32.41 -28.91 24.55
C ILE A 730 -32.72 -27.76 23.59
N CYS A 731 -31.70 -27.16 22.95
CA CYS A 731 -31.92 -26.09 21.98
C CYS A 731 -32.74 -26.56 20.77
N ILE A 732 -32.46 -27.76 20.23
CA ILE A 732 -33.25 -28.36 19.15
C ILE A 732 -34.69 -28.64 19.62
N TRP A 733 -34.86 -29.18 20.83
CA TRP A 733 -36.18 -29.44 21.41
C TRP A 733 -36.99 -28.16 21.55
N GLU A 734 -36.38 -27.10 22.08
CA GLU A 734 -36.98 -25.77 22.19
C GLU A 734 -37.47 -25.30 20.81
N ILE A 735 -36.61 -25.35 19.79
CA ILE A 735 -36.98 -24.89 18.44
C ILE A 735 -38.13 -25.70 17.83
N ASN A 736 -38.17 -27.02 18.05
CA ASN A 736 -39.20 -27.90 17.48
C ASN A 736 -40.57 -27.73 18.22
N GLU A 737 -40.55 -27.69 19.56
CA GLU A 737 -41.77 -27.59 20.39
C GLU A 737 -42.31 -26.16 20.57
N PHE A 738 -41.53 -25.10 20.30
CA PHE A 738 -42.05 -23.72 20.36
C PHE A 738 -43.07 -23.38 19.27
N SER A 739 -43.44 -24.35 18.42
CA SER A 739 -44.66 -24.27 17.64
C SER A 739 -45.92 -24.33 18.54
N PHE A 740 -45.90 -25.01 19.71
CA PHE A 740 -47.01 -25.05 20.69
C PHE A 740 -46.61 -25.50 22.14
N ARG A 741 -46.03 -24.65 23.03
CA ARG A 741 -46.24 -24.60 24.54
C ARG A 741 -45.13 -23.86 25.35
N ALA A 742 -45.43 -23.61 26.65
CA ALA A 742 -44.82 -22.68 27.60
C ALA A 742 -43.51 -23.16 28.30
N PRO A 743 -42.74 -22.27 29.00
CA PRO A 743 -41.44 -22.55 29.66
C PRO A 743 -41.39 -23.74 30.65
N ALA A 744 -42.54 -24.23 31.10
CA ALA A 744 -42.65 -25.38 32.00
C ALA A 744 -42.15 -26.69 31.37
N ALA A 745 -42.36 -26.89 30.05
CA ALA A 745 -41.98 -28.12 29.35
C ALA A 745 -40.45 -28.32 29.25
N VAL A 746 -39.68 -27.22 29.15
CA VAL A 746 -38.20 -27.27 29.14
C VAL A 746 -37.66 -27.71 30.50
N LYS A 747 -38.29 -27.26 31.59
CA LYS A 747 -37.93 -27.68 32.95
C LYS A 747 -38.21 -29.16 33.15
N GLU A 748 -39.35 -29.65 32.68
CA GLU A 748 -39.71 -31.07 32.72
C GLU A 748 -38.71 -31.94 31.93
N LEU A 749 -38.27 -31.50 30.75
CA LEU A 749 -37.24 -32.21 29.98
C LEU A 749 -35.90 -32.25 30.72
N LYS A 750 -35.45 -31.14 31.31
CA LYS A 750 -34.21 -31.10 32.11
C LYS A 750 -34.28 -32.05 33.31
N GLU A 751 -35.40 -32.04 34.03
CA GLU A 751 -35.63 -32.98 35.14
C GLU A 751 -35.65 -34.44 34.66
N LEU A 752 -36.23 -34.72 33.49
CA LEU A 752 -36.20 -36.05 32.88
C LEU A 752 -34.79 -36.49 32.51
N LEU A 753 -34.02 -35.63 31.83
CA LEU A 753 -32.63 -35.91 31.47
C LEU A 753 -31.77 -36.13 32.72
N GLN A 754 -31.97 -35.35 33.78
CA GLN A 754 -31.31 -35.57 35.06
C GLN A 754 -31.65 -36.94 35.66
N ARG A 755 -32.93 -37.37 35.64
CA ARG A 755 -33.32 -38.72 36.09
C ARG A 755 -32.66 -39.82 35.26
N ARG A 756 -32.57 -39.63 33.94
CA ARG A 756 -31.92 -40.57 33.01
C ARG A 756 -30.40 -40.63 33.24
N GLN A 757 -29.78 -39.50 33.54
CA GLN A 757 -28.37 -39.41 33.95
C GLN A 757 -28.13 -40.18 35.24
N GLU A 758 -28.98 -40.04 36.27
CA GLU A 758 -28.88 -40.81 37.52
C GLU A 758 -28.95 -42.33 37.26
N GLU A 759 -29.88 -42.76 36.42
CA GLU A 759 -30.08 -44.17 36.04
C GLU A 759 -28.83 -44.77 35.36
N VAL A 760 -28.28 -44.08 34.34
CA VAL A 760 -27.05 -44.53 33.65
C VAL A 760 -25.83 -44.44 34.58
N THR A 761 -25.74 -43.42 35.43
CA THR A 761 -24.62 -43.24 36.36
C THR A 761 -24.56 -44.38 37.37
N LEU A 762 -25.71 -44.81 37.90
CA LEU A 762 -25.78 -45.97 38.78
C LEU A 762 -25.30 -47.25 38.07
N LEU A 763 -25.80 -47.49 36.86
CA LEU A 763 -25.40 -48.64 36.03
C LEU A 763 -23.88 -48.68 35.81
N ARG A 764 -23.27 -47.53 35.46
CA ARG A 764 -21.82 -47.40 35.25
C ARG A 764 -21.03 -47.55 36.55
N LYS A 765 -21.50 -46.99 37.66
CA LYS A 765 -20.86 -47.13 38.98
C LYS A 765 -20.83 -48.59 39.41
N GLU A 766 -21.93 -49.31 39.25
CA GLU A 766 -22.01 -50.72 39.62
C GLU A 766 -21.15 -51.61 38.71
N LYS A 767 -21.16 -51.37 37.39
CA LYS A 767 -20.26 -52.08 36.46
C LYS A 767 -18.78 -51.90 36.84
N LYS A 768 -18.37 -50.69 37.26
CA LYS A 768 -16.99 -50.41 37.73
C LYS A 768 -16.65 -51.14 39.03
N ALA A 769 -17.58 -51.17 39.99
CA ALA A 769 -17.40 -51.89 41.25
C ALA A 769 -17.25 -53.40 41.01
N ILE A 770 -18.09 -53.99 40.15
CA ILE A 770 -17.98 -55.40 39.73
C ILE A 770 -16.62 -55.67 39.08
N GLY A 771 -16.19 -54.82 38.14
CA GLY A 771 -14.87 -54.97 37.50
C GLY A 771 -13.71 -54.94 38.49
N THR A 772 -13.82 -54.13 39.55
CA THR A 772 -12.80 -54.06 40.61
C THR A 772 -12.82 -55.31 41.48
N PHE A 773 -14.01 -55.76 41.89
CA PHE A 773 -14.16 -57.00 42.63
C PHE A 773 -13.59 -58.21 41.86
N LEU A 774 -13.91 -58.34 40.57
CA LEU A 774 -13.33 -59.36 39.69
C LEU A 774 -11.80 -59.27 39.63
N SER A 775 -11.26 -58.04 39.51
CA SER A 775 -9.81 -57.82 39.52
C SER A 775 -9.15 -58.23 40.84
N MET A 776 -9.79 -57.95 41.98
CA MET A 776 -9.28 -58.32 43.31
C MET A 776 -9.35 -59.83 43.55
N CYS A 777 -10.40 -60.50 43.06
CA CYS A 777 -10.48 -61.96 43.08
C CYS A 777 -9.39 -62.60 42.21
N ARG A 778 -9.07 -62.02 41.04
CA ARG A 778 -7.97 -62.50 40.19
C ARG A 778 -6.60 -62.42 40.87
N LYS A 779 -6.34 -61.39 41.68
CA LYS A 779 -5.07 -61.24 42.40
C LYS A 779 -4.79 -62.38 43.38
N VAL A 780 -5.84 -62.92 44.00
CA VAL A 780 -5.73 -63.98 45.03
C VAL A 780 -5.98 -65.39 44.49
N GLN A 781 -6.10 -65.56 43.17
CA GLN A 781 -6.38 -66.86 42.53
C GLN A 781 -5.36 -67.96 42.86
N ALA A 782 -4.13 -67.59 43.22
CA ALA A 782 -3.11 -68.54 43.64
C ALA A 782 -3.39 -69.16 45.02
N SER A 783 -4.13 -68.46 45.88
CA SER A 783 -4.47 -68.90 47.25
C SER A 783 -5.91 -69.43 47.36
N VAL A 784 -6.86 -68.80 46.67
CA VAL A 784 -8.28 -69.19 46.66
C VAL A 784 -8.90 -68.89 45.30
N LYS A 785 -9.64 -69.85 44.75
CA LYS A 785 -10.40 -69.66 43.51
C LYS A 785 -11.81 -69.22 43.84
N VAL A 786 -12.30 -68.14 43.24
CA VAL A 786 -13.69 -67.69 43.42
C VAL A 786 -14.49 -68.00 42.16
N ASP A 787 -15.65 -68.66 42.31
CA ASP A 787 -16.58 -68.86 41.19
C ASP A 787 -17.28 -67.53 40.85
N VAL A 788 -16.83 -66.89 39.78
CA VAL A 788 -17.34 -65.59 39.30
C VAL A 788 -17.96 -65.67 37.91
N GLY A 789 -18.21 -66.88 37.39
CA GLY A 789 -18.53 -67.09 35.97
C GLY A 789 -19.74 -66.29 35.46
N GLU A 790 -20.82 -66.24 36.25
CA GLU A 790 -22.04 -65.49 35.91
C GLU A 790 -21.80 -63.97 35.94
N LEU A 791 -21.10 -63.46 36.96
CA LEU A 791 -20.75 -62.04 37.09
C LEU A 791 -19.76 -61.56 36.02
N GLU A 792 -18.81 -62.39 35.64
CA GLU A 792 -17.84 -62.08 34.58
C GLU A 792 -18.54 -62.00 33.22
N PHE A 793 -19.49 -62.91 32.94
CA PHE A 793 -20.33 -62.84 31.75
C PHE A 793 -21.20 -61.57 31.74
N GLU A 794 -21.90 -61.25 32.84
CA GLU A 794 -22.70 -60.03 32.98
C GLU A 794 -21.82 -58.76 32.84
N HIS A 795 -20.56 -58.77 33.29
CA HIS A 795 -19.64 -57.64 33.18
C HIS A 795 -19.12 -57.43 31.74
N LEU A 796 -18.82 -58.50 31.01
CA LEU A 796 -18.31 -58.45 29.64
C LEU A 796 -19.35 -58.01 28.61
N GLU A 797 -20.64 -58.07 28.97
CA GLU A 797 -21.73 -57.67 28.09
C GLU A 797 -21.68 -56.19 27.68
N ASP A 798 -21.93 -55.92 26.40
CA ASP A 798 -22.03 -54.56 25.88
C ASP A 798 -23.37 -53.91 26.24
N LEU A 799 -23.34 -53.10 27.31
CA LEU A 799 -24.49 -52.33 27.75
C LEU A 799 -24.82 -51.15 26.83
N ARG A 800 -23.89 -50.71 25.97
CA ARG A 800 -24.11 -49.56 25.09
C ARG A 800 -25.23 -49.81 24.09
N SER A 801 -25.34 -51.04 23.62
CA SER A 801 -26.33 -51.48 22.64
C SER A 801 -27.65 -51.96 23.26
N LYS A 802 -27.79 -51.91 24.59
CA LYS A 802 -29.03 -52.27 25.31
C LYS A 802 -29.93 -51.08 25.54
N ARG A 803 -31.24 -51.34 25.66
CA ARG A 803 -32.24 -50.34 26.05
C ARG A 803 -32.16 -50.07 27.55
N LEU A 804 -32.28 -48.81 27.96
CA LEU A 804 -32.11 -48.42 29.37
C LEU A 804 -33.08 -49.17 30.32
N ASN A 805 -34.34 -49.34 29.92
CA ASN A 805 -35.36 -50.05 30.71
C ASN A 805 -35.10 -51.56 30.88
N THR A 806 -34.17 -52.16 30.15
CA THR A 806 -33.79 -53.57 30.35
C THR A 806 -32.61 -53.73 31.32
N VAL A 807 -31.85 -52.66 31.56
CA VAL A 807 -30.64 -52.68 32.41
C VAL A 807 -30.83 -51.93 33.73
N VAL A 808 -31.83 -51.05 33.82
CA VAL A 808 -32.21 -50.31 35.03
C VAL A 808 -33.74 -50.24 35.14
N ASN A 809 -34.28 -50.26 36.36
CA ASN A 809 -35.70 -50.06 36.65
C ASN A 809 -36.14 -48.58 36.49
N VAL A 810 -36.09 -48.08 35.26
CA VAL A 810 -36.44 -46.72 34.82
C VAL A 810 -37.67 -46.16 35.57
N GLY A 811 -37.49 -44.99 36.21
CA GLY A 811 -38.55 -44.24 36.88
C GLY A 811 -39.00 -44.78 38.25
N LYS A 812 -38.46 -45.90 38.73
CA LYS A 812 -38.73 -46.43 40.08
C LYS A 812 -37.67 -45.96 41.08
N ARG A 813 -38.04 -45.92 42.37
CA ARG A 813 -37.16 -45.63 43.51
C ARG A 813 -37.42 -46.68 44.61
N PRO A 814 -36.40 -47.34 45.19
CA PRO A 814 -34.97 -47.18 44.90
C PRO A 814 -34.59 -47.69 43.50
N LEU A 815 -33.54 -47.09 42.92
CA LEU A 815 -33.00 -47.53 41.64
C LEU A 815 -32.32 -48.90 41.80
N GLN A 816 -32.51 -49.76 40.81
CA GLN A 816 -31.97 -51.12 40.74
C GLN A 816 -31.49 -51.40 39.33
N THR A 817 -30.28 -51.95 39.23
CA THR A 817 -29.69 -52.43 37.99
C THR A 817 -30.04 -53.90 37.76
N TYR A 818 -29.75 -54.40 36.56
CA TYR A 818 -29.96 -55.80 36.19
C TYR A 818 -28.99 -56.80 36.86
N TYR A 819 -27.92 -56.32 37.50
CA TYR A 819 -26.91 -57.17 38.14
C TYR A 819 -27.48 -57.92 39.36
N SER A 820 -27.32 -59.24 39.37
CA SER A 820 -28.06 -60.19 40.21
C SER A 820 -27.37 -60.60 41.54
N TRP A 821 -26.37 -59.86 42.02
CA TRP A 821 -25.69 -60.08 43.31
C TRP A 821 -26.36 -59.44 44.55
N SER A 822 -26.08 -59.98 45.74
CA SER A 822 -26.71 -59.58 47.02
C SER A 822 -26.42 -58.11 47.42
N PRO A 823 -27.33 -57.42 48.14
CA PRO A 823 -27.10 -56.04 48.58
C PRO A 823 -25.83 -55.84 49.41
N LYS A 824 -25.44 -56.86 50.19
CA LYS A 824 -24.20 -56.85 50.98
C LYS A 824 -22.97 -56.85 50.07
N LEU A 825 -22.93 -57.72 49.06
CA LEU A 825 -21.82 -57.75 48.10
C LEU A 825 -21.73 -56.44 47.30
N LYS A 826 -22.87 -55.84 46.92
CA LYS A 826 -22.91 -54.50 46.28
C LYS A 826 -22.25 -53.42 47.14
N GLU A 827 -22.56 -53.38 48.44
CA GLU A 827 -22.00 -52.40 49.37
C GLU A 827 -20.49 -52.58 49.51
N PHE A 828 -20.04 -53.81 49.79
CA PHE A 828 -18.62 -54.07 50.02
C PHE A 828 -17.78 -53.98 48.75
N ALA A 829 -18.31 -54.33 47.58
CA ALA A 829 -17.61 -54.09 46.33
C ALA A 829 -17.48 -52.59 46.00
N GLN A 830 -18.44 -51.76 46.43
CA GLN A 830 -18.28 -50.30 46.33
C GLN A 830 -17.20 -49.78 47.29
N LYS A 831 -17.17 -50.25 48.54
CA LYS A 831 -16.10 -49.93 49.50
C LYS A 831 -14.73 -50.41 49.01
N MET A 832 -14.68 -51.62 48.44
CA MET A 832 -13.47 -52.16 47.81
C MET A 832 -13.04 -51.31 46.61
N HIS A 833 -13.98 -50.77 45.82
CA HIS A 833 -13.66 -49.88 44.71
C HIS A 833 -13.02 -48.55 45.16
N SER A 834 -13.41 -48.01 46.32
CA SER A 834 -12.76 -46.82 46.89
C SER A 834 -11.39 -47.11 47.51
N LEU A 835 -11.16 -48.34 47.99
CA LEU A 835 -9.93 -48.75 48.65
C LEU A 835 -8.92 -49.45 47.72
N LYS A 836 -9.29 -49.69 46.45
CA LYS A 836 -8.51 -50.51 45.50
C LYS A 836 -7.07 -50.02 45.30
N ASP A 837 -6.83 -48.72 45.46
CA ASP A 837 -5.53 -48.08 45.19
C ASP A 837 -4.63 -48.10 46.44
N SER A 838 -5.15 -48.53 47.61
CA SER A 838 -4.35 -48.73 48.82
C SER A 838 -3.56 -50.04 48.75
N LEU A 839 -2.25 -49.95 48.84
CA LEU A 839 -1.34 -51.10 48.90
C LEU A 839 -1.57 -51.89 50.20
N ILE A 840 -1.81 -51.19 51.31
CA ILE A 840 -2.05 -51.82 52.60
C ILE A 840 -3.35 -52.64 52.55
N PHE A 841 -4.43 -52.10 51.98
CA PHE A 841 -5.68 -52.85 51.81
C PHE A 841 -5.49 -54.09 50.91
N GLN A 842 -4.68 -53.98 49.86
CA GLN A 842 -4.34 -55.14 49.01
C GLN A 842 -3.54 -56.20 49.78
N GLN A 843 -2.59 -55.78 50.62
CA GLN A 843 -1.85 -56.69 51.50
C GLN A 843 -2.80 -57.45 52.43
N PHE A 844 -3.72 -56.76 53.13
CA PHE A 844 -4.71 -57.42 53.99
C PHE A 844 -5.67 -58.35 53.21
N TRP A 845 -5.97 -58.02 51.96
CA TRP A 845 -6.77 -58.88 51.09
C TRP A 845 -6.04 -60.17 50.73
N GLU A 846 -4.73 -60.10 50.44
CA GLU A 846 -3.89 -61.27 50.17
C GLU A 846 -3.68 -62.12 51.43
N GLU A 847 -3.42 -61.50 52.59
CA GLU A 847 -3.31 -62.20 53.87
C GLU A 847 -4.60 -62.94 54.25
N ALA A 848 -5.76 -62.31 54.04
CA ALA A 848 -7.06 -62.95 54.28
C ALA A 848 -7.28 -64.16 53.34
N ALA A 849 -6.83 -64.06 52.08
CA ALA A 849 -6.92 -65.17 51.13
C ALA A 849 -5.97 -66.32 51.45
N GLN A 850 -4.73 -66.04 51.86
CA GLN A 850 -3.78 -67.06 52.30
C GLN A 850 -4.35 -67.83 53.49
N LYS A 851 -4.85 -67.11 54.51
CA LYS A 851 -5.45 -67.72 55.69
C LYS A 851 -6.68 -68.58 55.36
N ALA A 852 -7.53 -68.12 54.45
CA ALA A 852 -8.68 -68.90 54.01
C ALA A 852 -8.27 -70.19 53.26
N GLY A 853 -7.14 -70.18 52.55
CA GLY A 853 -6.55 -71.38 51.95
C GLY A 853 -6.04 -72.37 53.01
N GLU A 854 -5.26 -71.90 53.98
CA GLU A 854 -4.72 -72.71 55.09
C GLU A 854 -5.83 -73.34 55.95
N ASP A 855 -6.89 -72.58 56.27
CA ASP A 855 -8.03 -73.07 57.04
C ASP A 855 -8.76 -74.21 56.31
N TYR A 856 -8.80 -74.20 54.97
CA TYR A 856 -9.42 -75.25 54.15
C TYR A 856 -8.58 -76.53 54.15
N GLU A 857 -7.26 -76.43 53.96
CA GLU A 857 -6.31 -77.55 54.04
C GLU A 857 -6.33 -78.26 55.40
N SER A 858 -6.63 -77.52 56.48
CA SER A 858 -6.70 -78.09 57.83
C SER A 858 -7.98 -78.88 58.12
N SER A 859 -8.99 -78.81 57.25
CA SER A 859 -10.36 -79.30 57.51
C SER A 859 -10.77 -80.57 56.75
N GLU A 860 -10.08 -80.92 55.65
CA GLU A 860 -10.35 -82.14 54.88
C GLU A 860 -9.21 -83.15 55.04
N GLU A 861 -9.44 -84.20 55.84
CA GLU A 861 -8.61 -85.42 55.84
C GLU A 861 -8.97 -86.26 54.60
N GLU A 862 -8.27 -86.07 53.48
CA GLU A 862 -7.79 -87.13 52.56
C GLU A 862 -7.10 -86.55 51.31
N GLU A 863 -6.06 -87.25 50.87
CA GLU A 863 -5.02 -86.88 49.90
C GLU A 863 -5.53 -86.69 48.45
N GLU A 864 -5.57 -85.46 47.93
CA GLU A 864 -5.32 -85.16 46.51
C GLU A 864 -4.56 -83.82 46.33
N GLU A 865 -3.58 -83.82 45.41
CA GLU A 865 -2.56 -82.79 45.20
C GLU A 865 -3.10 -81.37 44.87
N ASN A 866 -2.61 -80.33 45.56
CA ASN A 866 -2.64 -78.91 45.17
C ASN A 866 -3.97 -78.40 44.56
N ILE A 867 -5.12 -78.73 45.15
CA ILE A 867 -6.40 -78.17 44.72
C ILE A 867 -6.66 -76.87 45.49
N VAL A 868 -6.52 -75.74 44.81
CA VAL A 868 -6.89 -74.42 45.35
C VAL A 868 -8.40 -74.42 45.70
N PRO A 869 -8.79 -74.05 46.94
CA PRO A 869 -10.18 -74.11 47.37
C PRO A 869 -11.06 -73.19 46.52
N THR A 870 -12.22 -73.69 46.10
CA THR A 870 -13.17 -72.93 45.28
C THR A 870 -14.30 -72.38 46.15
N LEU A 871 -14.38 -71.06 46.30
CA LEU A 871 -15.43 -70.36 47.03
C LEU A 871 -16.55 -69.88 46.10
N ASP A 872 -17.78 -70.17 46.49
CA ASP A 872 -18.98 -69.53 45.93
C ASP A 872 -19.11 -68.09 46.45
N LEU A 873 -19.81 -67.22 45.70
CA LEU A 873 -19.98 -65.79 45.98
C LEU A 873 -20.58 -65.50 47.36
N ASP A 874 -21.46 -66.37 47.86
CA ASP A 874 -22.03 -66.25 49.20
C ASP A 874 -20.98 -66.52 50.31
N ASN A 875 -20.00 -67.39 50.05
CA ASN A 875 -18.93 -67.74 50.98
C ASN A 875 -17.75 -66.75 50.92
N VAL A 876 -17.54 -66.06 49.80
CA VAL A 876 -16.51 -65.00 49.66
C VAL A 876 -16.70 -63.92 50.72
N PHE A 877 -17.95 -63.62 51.07
CA PHE A 877 -18.23 -62.62 52.09
C PHE A 877 -17.68 -63.01 53.48
N SER A 878 -17.97 -64.23 53.93
CA SER A 878 -17.52 -64.72 55.24
C SER A 878 -16.04 -65.05 55.29
N SER A 879 -15.48 -65.56 54.19
CA SER A 879 -14.12 -66.10 54.17
C SER A 879 -13.05 -65.10 53.74
N LEU A 880 -13.38 -64.10 52.90
CA LEU A 880 -12.40 -63.13 52.39
C LEU A 880 -12.74 -61.68 52.76
N ILE A 881 -13.95 -61.23 52.44
CA ILE A 881 -14.34 -59.82 52.63
C ILE A 881 -14.38 -59.46 54.12
N SER A 882 -15.11 -60.22 54.94
CA SER A 882 -15.24 -59.90 56.36
C SER A 882 -13.90 -59.93 57.10
N PRO A 883 -13.03 -60.95 56.96
CA PRO A 883 -11.73 -60.97 57.65
C PRO A 883 -10.79 -59.84 57.21
N CYS A 884 -10.72 -59.52 55.91
CA CYS A 884 -9.91 -58.43 55.39
C CYS A 884 -10.35 -57.08 55.98
N PHE A 885 -11.65 -56.75 55.89
CA PHE A 885 -12.16 -55.49 56.41
C PHE A 885 -12.02 -55.37 57.93
N VAL A 886 -12.22 -56.45 58.70
CA VAL A 886 -12.03 -56.43 60.17
C VAL A 886 -10.58 -56.12 60.55
N ASN A 887 -9.60 -56.70 59.84
CA ASN A 887 -8.19 -56.42 60.11
C ASN A 887 -7.81 -54.98 59.68
N TYR A 888 -8.34 -54.53 58.55
CA TYR A 888 -8.10 -53.18 58.05
C TYR A 888 -8.74 -52.09 58.95
N GLU A 889 -9.94 -52.35 59.49
CA GLU A 889 -10.57 -51.51 60.51
C GLU A 889 -9.76 -51.49 61.82
N ARG A 890 -9.21 -52.63 62.25
CA ARG A 890 -8.31 -52.67 63.42
C ARG A 890 -7.06 -51.81 63.20
N LEU A 891 -6.46 -51.87 62.01
CA LEU A 891 -5.32 -51.01 61.69
C LEU A 891 -5.70 -49.53 61.75
N TYR A 892 -6.87 -49.15 61.23
CA TYR A 892 -7.38 -47.78 61.33
C TYR A 892 -7.47 -47.32 62.80
N ASP A 893 -8.04 -48.14 63.68
CA ASP A 893 -8.14 -47.83 65.11
C ASP A 893 -6.77 -47.73 65.80
N ASP A 894 -5.84 -48.62 65.46
CA ASP A 894 -4.48 -48.62 66.03
C ASP A 894 -3.65 -47.40 65.58
N LEU A 895 -3.79 -47.00 64.31
CA LEU A 895 -3.18 -45.79 63.77
C LEU A 895 -3.80 -44.54 64.39
N ARG A 896 -5.12 -44.45 64.47
CA ARG A 896 -5.83 -43.31 65.08
C ARG A 896 -5.40 -43.12 66.54
N SER A 897 -5.34 -44.20 67.31
CA SER A 897 -4.98 -44.14 68.73
C SER A 897 -3.48 -44.10 69.02
N GLY A 898 -2.61 -44.34 68.03
CA GLY A 898 -1.14 -44.38 68.20
C GLY A 898 -0.64 -45.61 68.96
N SER A 899 -1.49 -46.62 69.14
CA SER A 899 -1.16 -47.87 69.80
C SER A 899 -0.29 -48.79 68.95
N LEU A 900 -0.18 -48.52 67.65
CA LEU A 900 0.60 -49.32 66.72
C LEU A 900 2.06 -49.44 67.19
N THR A 901 2.56 -50.68 67.27
CA THR A 901 3.93 -50.95 67.72
C THR A 901 4.92 -50.66 66.59
N LEU A 902 6.15 -50.25 66.94
CA LEU A 902 7.19 -50.00 65.94
C LEU A 902 7.54 -51.25 65.12
N ALA A 903 7.47 -52.44 65.71
CA ALA A 903 7.60 -53.70 64.97
C ALA A 903 6.47 -53.94 63.96
N ALA A 904 5.23 -53.54 64.30
CA ALA A 904 4.12 -53.59 63.34
C ALA A 904 4.28 -52.56 62.22
N VAL A 905 4.91 -51.41 62.49
CA VAL A 905 5.28 -50.45 61.44
C VAL A 905 6.28 -51.06 60.47
N ASP A 906 7.31 -51.76 60.98
CA ASP A 906 8.32 -52.43 60.15
C ASP A 906 7.70 -53.47 59.20
N THR A 907 6.58 -54.10 59.59
CA THR A 907 5.88 -55.12 58.77
C THR A 907 4.87 -54.49 57.82
N ILE A 908 4.01 -53.60 58.31
CA ILE A 908 2.88 -53.04 57.53
C ILE A 908 3.36 -51.94 56.57
N PHE A 909 4.35 -51.14 56.97
CA PHE A 909 4.84 -50.00 56.18
C PHE A 909 6.18 -50.29 55.49
N GLN A 910 6.59 -51.55 55.41
CA GLN A 910 7.89 -51.96 54.88
C GLN A 910 8.15 -51.40 53.47
N GLU A 911 7.17 -51.51 52.57
CA GLU A 911 7.28 -51.07 51.17
C GLU A 911 7.47 -49.55 51.03
N PHE A 912 7.08 -48.79 52.05
CA PHE A 912 7.16 -47.32 52.04
C PHE A 912 8.48 -46.76 52.59
N THR A 913 9.42 -47.61 53.00
CA THR A 913 10.72 -47.19 53.55
C THR A 913 11.50 -46.29 52.58
N ASN A 914 11.36 -46.52 51.27
CA ASN A 914 12.02 -45.73 50.22
C ASN A 914 11.12 -44.62 49.63
N HIS A 915 9.83 -44.62 49.95
CA HIS A 915 8.81 -43.72 49.41
C HIS A 915 7.93 -43.16 50.54
N PRO A 916 8.50 -42.34 51.45
CA PRO A 916 7.78 -41.89 52.64
C PRO A 916 6.54 -41.06 52.29
N GLU A 917 6.55 -40.28 51.21
CA GLU A 917 5.41 -39.44 50.79
C GLU A 917 4.12 -40.24 50.53
N ASP A 918 4.24 -41.49 50.06
CA ASP A 918 3.11 -42.36 49.74
C ASP A 918 2.39 -42.88 51.00
N ILE A 919 3.05 -42.82 52.17
CA ILE A 919 2.44 -43.14 53.46
C ILE A 919 1.26 -42.22 53.73
N ARG A 920 1.37 -40.92 53.39
CA ARG A 920 0.29 -39.96 53.61
C ARG A 920 -0.95 -40.29 52.78
N THR A 921 -0.76 -40.74 51.55
CA THR A 921 -1.85 -41.16 50.66
C THR A 921 -2.53 -42.44 51.14
N GLU A 922 -1.76 -43.40 51.68
CA GLU A 922 -2.31 -44.61 52.29
C GLU A 922 -3.13 -44.29 53.54
N LEU A 923 -2.59 -43.49 54.46
CA LEU A 923 -3.29 -43.03 55.66
C LEU A 923 -4.55 -42.20 55.33
N SER A 924 -4.55 -41.50 54.19
CA SER A 924 -5.74 -40.80 53.71
C SER A 924 -6.78 -41.75 53.12
N THR A 925 -6.35 -42.81 52.44
CA THR A 925 -7.23 -43.80 51.80
C THR A 925 -7.92 -44.68 52.83
N ILE A 926 -7.24 -45.09 53.91
CA ILE A 926 -7.87 -45.85 55.00
C ILE A 926 -8.99 -45.07 55.69
N CYS A 927 -8.95 -43.73 55.69
CA CYS A 927 -10.02 -42.89 56.23
C CYS A 927 -11.35 -43.00 55.45
N GLU A 928 -11.36 -43.56 54.23
CA GLU A 928 -12.59 -43.81 53.47
C GLU A 928 -13.48 -44.91 54.10
N LEU A 929 -12.96 -45.67 55.08
CA LEU A 929 -13.76 -46.59 55.88
C LEU A 929 -14.83 -45.89 56.74
N ALA A 930 -14.51 -44.68 57.24
CA ALA A 930 -15.36 -43.89 58.13
C ALA A 930 -15.52 -42.44 57.60
N PRO A 931 -16.27 -42.24 56.50
CA PRO A 931 -16.45 -40.93 55.90
C PRO A 931 -17.22 -40.00 56.86
N GLY A 932 -16.51 -39.05 57.47
CA GLY A 932 -17.06 -38.06 58.41
C GLY A 932 -16.31 -37.94 59.74
N GLU A 933 -15.38 -38.85 60.04
CA GLU A 933 -14.49 -38.71 61.18
C GLU A 933 -13.28 -37.80 60.90
N ASP A 934 -12.68 -37.27 61.97
CA ASP A 934 -11.57 -36.32 61.92
C ASP A 934 -10.27 -36.98 61.42
N ARG A 935 -9.58 -36.28 60.50
CA ARG A 935 -8.33 -36.72 59.84
C ARG A 935 -7.09 -36.05 60.44
N ASP A 936 -7.22 -35.28 61.51
CA ASP A 936 -6.13 -34.52 62.15
C ASP A 936 -4.94 -35.38 62.63
N TRP A 937 -5.15 -36.67 62.87
CA TRP A 937 -4.09 -37.59 63.29
C TRP A 937 -3.17 -38.04 62.15
N VAL A 938 -3.60 -37.94 60.88
CA VAL A 938 -2.88 -38.47 59.71
C VAL A 938 -1.48 -37.87 59.59
N ASP A 939 -1.38 -36.55 59.72
CA ASP A 939 -0.12 -35.83 59.59
C ASP A 939 0.85 -36.16 60.73
N GLN A 940 0.33 -36.33 61.95
CA GLN A 940 1.13 -36.73 63.10
C GLN A 940 1.67 -38.15 62.93
N ARG A 941 0.85 -39.12 62.50
CA ARG A 941 1.28 -40.50 62.29
C ARG A 941 2.25 -40.64 61.13
N PHE A 942 2.00 -39.91 60.04
CA PHE A 942 2.94 -39.80 58.93
C PHE A 942 4.33 -39.36 59.42
N GLN A 943 4.39 -38.27 60.21
CA GLN A 943 5.66 -37.77 60.75
C GLN A 943 6.35 -38.79 61.65
N GLN A 944 5.61 -39.48 62.53
CA GLN A 944 6.19 -40.48 63.42
C GLN A 944 6.75 -41.68 62.65
N ILE A 945 6.02 -42.20 61.67
CA ILE A 945 6.48 -43.33 60.83
C ILE A 945 7.71 -42.92 60.02
N GLN A 946 7.67 -41.75 59.39
CA GLN A 946 8.81 -41.21 58.65
C GLN A 946 10.04 -41.04 59.55
N GLN A 947 9.86 -40.46 60.74
CA GLN A 947 10.94 -40.26 61.71
C GLN A 947 11.57 -41.57 62.15
N TYR A 948 10.76 -42.61 62.36
CA TYR A 948 11.24 -43.93 62.71
C TYR A 948 12.06 -44.57 61.56
N HIS A 949 11.59 -44.50 60.32
CA HIS A 949 12.34 -44.99 59.15
C HIS A 949 13.69 -44.27 58.96
N GLU A 950 13.74 -42.94 59.12
CA GLU A 950 14.96 -42.13 58.96
C GLU A 950 15.99 -42.31 60.10
N MET A 951 15.56 -42.83 61.24
CA MET A 951 16.40 -43.03 62.43
C MET A 951 17.58 -43.97 62.15
N HIS A 952 17.36 -45.05 61.38
CA HIS A 952 18.42 -46.00 61.01
C HIS A 952 19.58 -45.35 60.23
N LEU A 953 19.29 -44.33 59.43
CA LEU A 953 20.30 -43.63 58.62
C LEU A 953 21.24 -42.77 59.49
N THR A 954 20.69 -42.15 60.54
CA THR A 954 21.43 -41.28 61.48
C THR A 954 22.47 -42.07 62.27
N PHE A 955 22.15 -43.30 62.65
CA PHE A 955 23.03 -44.15 63.45
C PHE A 955 24.24 -44.69 62.69
N ASP A 956 24.07 -44.96 61.40
CA ASP A 956 25.20 -45.34 60.54
C ASP A 956 26.19 -44.18 60.35
N ALA A 957 25.71 -42.93 60.29
CA ALA A 957 26.59 -41.76 60.22
C ALA A 957 27.48 -41.63 61.47
N ALA A 958 26.90 -41.82 62.67
CA ALA A 958 27.63 -41.77 63.94
C ALA A 958 28.77 -42.79 64.01
N LYS A 959 28.52 -44.04 63.57
CA LYS A 959 29.56 -45.08 63.53
C LYS A 959 30.72 -44.72 62.59
N ILE A 960 30.42 -44.18 61.41
CA ILE A 960 31.45 -43.80 60.43
C ILE A 960 32.31 -42.65 60.96
N ILE A 961 31.69 -41.62 61.57
CA ILE A 961 32.43 -40.50 62.15
C ILE A 961 33.38 -40.98 63.26
N ALA A 962 32.96 -41.93 64.09
CA ALA A 962 33.81 -42.51 65.12
C ALA A 962 35.06 -43.17 64.52
N ASN A 963 34.91 -43.91 63.42
CA ASN A 963 36.05 -44.51 62.72
C ASN A 963 36.98 -43.46 62.11
N VAL A 964 36.45 -42.37 61.52
CA VAL A 964 37.28 -41.29 60.97
C VAL A 964 38.04 -40.55 62.08
N LYS A 965 37.41 -40.31 63.24
CA LYS A 965 38.07 -39.74 64.43
C LYS A 965 39.29 -40.57 64.82
N GLU A 966 39.14 -41.90 64.86
CA GLU A 966 40.24 -42.81 65.19
C GLU A 966 41.36 -42.78 64.14
N ILE A 967 41.03 -42.75 62.85
CA ILE A 967 42.05 -42.73 61.77
C ILE A 967 42.85 -41.43 61.74
N LEU A 968 42.19 -40.30 61.97
CA LEU A 968 42.87 -39.00 62.03
C LEU A 968 43.59 -38.75 63.36
N ASN A 969 43.46 -39.68 64.31
CA ASN A 969 44.05 -39.65 65.66
C ASN A 969 43.65 -38.41 66.48
N LEU A 970 42.39 -38.00 66.41
CA LEU A 970 41.88 -36.81 67.10
C LEU A 970 41.57 -37.08 68.57
N SER A 971 42.08 -36.22 69.45
CA SER A 971 42.02 -36.33 70.91
C SER A 971 41.20 -35.23 71.61
N GLY A 972 40.53 -34.35 70.85
CA GLY A 972 39.61 -33.33 71.40
C GLY A 972 38.29 -33.90 71.94
N ASP A 973 37.33 -33.01 72.28
CA ASP A 973 36.03 -33.39 72.85
C ASP A 973 35.07 -33.95 71.80
N PHE A 974 34.62 -35.20 71.99
CA PHE A 974 33.63 -35.90 71.16
C PHE A 974 32.48 -36.50 71.99
N GLY A 975 32.18 -35.98 73.19
CA GLY A 975 31.15 -36.53 74.08
C GLY A 975 29.74 -36.62 73.44
N VAL A 976 29.44 -35.72 72.49
CA VAL A 976 28.21 -35.77 71.67
C VAL A 976 28.10 -37.08 70.87
N LEU A 977 29.20 -37.52 70.26
CA LEU A 977 29.26 -38.73 69.46
C LEU A 977 29.12 -39.99 70.34
N GLU A 978 29.68 -39.96 71.55
CA GLU A 978 29.60 -41.06 72.51
C GLU A 978 28.16 -41.26 73.01
N ASN A 979 27.44 -40.16 73.28
CA ASN A 979 26.00 -40.20 73.61
C ASN A 979 25.17 -40.79 72.45
N LEU A 980 25.46 -40.42 71.21
CA LEU A 980 24.78 -40.96 70.03
C LEU A 980 25.01 -42.47 69.89
N LEU A 981 26.23 -42.94 70.10
CA LEU A 981 26.57 -44.36 70.05
C LEU A 981 25.96 -45.18 71.21
N ASP A 982 25.73 -44.57 72.37
CA ASP A 982 24.99 -45.21 73.47
C ASP A 982 23.51 -45.42 73.13
N ILE A 983 22.89 -44.43 72.47
CA ILE A 983 21.50 -44.55 71.98
C ILE A 983 21.41 -45.70 70.94
N VAL A 984 22.37 -45.82 70.03
CA VAL A 984 22.43 -46.93 69.04
C VAL A 984 22.42 -48.30 69.71
N LYS A 985 23.15 -48.47 70.82
CA LYS A 985 23.22 -49.77 71.52
C LYS A 985 21.90 -50.17 72.16
N LYS A 986 21.00 -49.21 72.42
CA LYS A 986 19.70 -49.45 73.04
C LYS A 986 18.58 -49.77 72.03
N LEU A 987 18.83 -49.69 70.71
CA LEU A 987 17.79 -49.76 69.67
C LEU A 987 16.87 -50.97 69.69
N GLU A 988 17.42 -52.18 69.90
CA GLU A 988 16.60 -53.40 69.85
C GLU A 988 15.52 -53.46 70.93
N SER A 989 15.71 -52.74 72.03
CA SER A 989 14.67 -52.61 73.08
C SER A 989 13.51 -51.70 72.68
N TYR A 990 13.68 -50.81 71.70
CA TYR A 990 12.68 -49.83 71.28
C TYR A 990 11.59 -50.41 70.36
N LYS A 991 11.84 -51.52 69.64
CA LYS A 991 10.86 -52.12 68.70
C LYS A 991 9.55 -52.57 69.35
N THR A 992 9.56 -52.80 70.67
CA THR A 992 8.36 -53.16 71.46
C THR A 992 7.53 -51.97 71.90
N GLN A 993 8.00 -50.74 71.67
CA GLN A 993 7.29 -49.52 72.04
C GLN A 993 6.24 -49.13 71.00
N LYS A 994 5.33 -48.25 71.42
CA LYS A 994 4.24 -47.71 70.60
C LYS A 994 4.72 -46.50 69.81
N LEU A 995 4.06 -46.20 68.70
CA LEU A 995 4.41 -45.08 67.83
C LEU A 995 4.45 -43.72 68.57
N ASP A 996 3.62 -43.54 69.59
CA ASP A 996 3.59 -42.32 70.43
C ASP A 996 4.78 -42.16 71.40
N SER A 997 5.72 -43.12 71.49
CA SER A 997 6.86 -43.04 72.40
C SER A 997 8.14 -42.43 71.81
N ILE A 998 8.12 -41.96 70.56
CA ILE A 998 9.30 -41.35 69.90
C ILE A 998 9.69 -40.04 70.64
N SER A 999 10.81 -40.07 71.39
CA SER A 999 11.23 -39.02 72.33
C SER A 999 11.95 -37.81 71.70
N PRO A 1000 11.85 -36.59 72.27
CA PRO A 1000 12.57 -35.38 71.80
C PRO A 1000 14.10 -35.51 71.80
N GLU A 1001 14.68 -36.33 72.67
CA GLU A 1001 16.12 -36.56 72.79
C GLU A 1001 16.68 -37.25 71.52
N LEU A 1002 15.92 -38.20 70.97
CA LEU A 1002 16.19 -38.85 69.68
C LEU A 1002 16.11 -37.85 68.51
N MET A 1003 15.20 -36.87 68.60
CA MET A 1003 15.08 -35.81 67.60
C MET A 1003 16.23 -34.81 67.66
N HIS A 1004 16.76 -34.50 68.84
CA HIS A 1004 17.95 -33.66 68.98
C HIS A 1004 19.20 -34.35 68.41
N ALA A 1005 19.37 -35.64 68.69
CA ALA A 1005 20.42 -36.49 68.13
C ALA A 1005 20.44 -36.49 66.59
N LYS A 1006 19.26 -36.59 65.96
CA LYS A 1006 19.09 -36.50 64.50
C LYS A 1006 19.56 -35.15 63.94
N ARG A 1007 19.15 -34.04 64.56
CA ARG A 1007 19.52 -32.68 64.09
C ARG A 1007 21.04 -32.45 64.03
N LEU A 1008 21.81 -33.08 64.93
CA LEU A 1008 23.26 -32.90 65.00
C LEU A 1008 24.01 -33.57 63.85
N LEU A 1009 23.45 -34.63 63.26
CA LEU A 1009 24.03 -35.33 62.09
C LEU A 1009 23.23 -35.05 60.80
N GLU A 1010 22.29 -34.12 60.87
CA GLU A 1010 21.46 -33.67 59.77
C GLU A 1010 22.35 -33.02 58.70
N GLY A 1011 22.24 -33.50 57.46
CA GLY A 1011 23.08 -33.06 56.34
C GLY A 1011 24.19 -34.04 55.93
N ILE A 1012 24.42 -35.12 56.68
CA ILE A 1012 25.29 -36.23 56.24
C ILE A 1012 24.47 -37.25 55.44
N THR A 1013 24.22 -36.91 54.17
CA THR A 1013 23.47 -37.75 53.22
C THR A 1013 24.13 -39.12 52.98
N VAL A 1014 23.43 -40.04 52.31
CA VAL A 1014 23.99 -41.35 51.89
C VAL A 1014 25.34 -41.19 51.17
N ASN A 1015 25.43 -40.24 50.22
CA ASN A 1015 26.66 -39.99 49.45
C ASN A 1015 27.79 -39.42 50.32
N ARG A 1016 27.48 -38.48 51.22
CA ARG A 1016 28.44 -37.89 52.16
C ARG A 1016 28.96 -38.92 53.18
N ARG A 1017 28.10 -39.85 53.62
CA ARG A 1017 28.51 -41.02 54.42
C ARG A 1017 29.46 -41.93 53.64
N GLY A 1018 29.18 -42.17 52.36
CA GLY A 1018 30.07 -42.91 51.46
C GLY A 1018 31.46 -42.29 51.40
N CYS A 1019 31.55 -40.97 51.18
CA CYS A 1019 32.81 -40.22 51.18
C CYS A 1019 33.63 -40.40 52.47
N LEU A 1020 33.00 -40.28 53.64
CA LEU A 1020 33.69 -40.52 54.92
C LEU A 1020 34.04 -41.98 55.16
N ARG A 1021 33.22 -42.91 54.67
CA ARG A 1021 33.48 -44.34 54.79
C ARG A 1021 34.71 -44.74 53.98
N GLU A 1022 34.87 -44.24 52.76
CA GLU A 1022 36.06 -44.50 51.95
C GLU A 1022 37.31 -43.93 52.63
N LEU A 1023 37.26 -42.71 53.16
CA LEU A 1023 38.35 -42.16 53.96
C LEU A 1023 38.66 -43.02 55.20
N ALA A 1024 37.63 -43.53 55.87
CA ALA A 1024 37.76 -44.43 56.99
C ALA A 1024 38.31 -45.83 56.62
N GLN A 1025 38.32 -46.20 55.35
CA GLN A 1025 38.88 -47.48 54.88
C GLN A 1025 40.34 -47.31 54.43
N GLN A 1026 40.69 -46.17 53.82
CA GLN A 1026 42.03 -45.90 53.29
C GLN A 1026 43.04 -45.42 54.35
N LYS A 1027 43.16 -46.15 55.46
CA LYS A 1027 44.02 -45.77 56.59
C LYS A 1027 45.50 -45.66 56.22
N GLU A 1028 46.02 -46.57 55.41
CA GLU A 1028 47.43 -46.56 54.99
C GLU A 1028 47.75 -45.35 54.10
N PHE A 1029 46.85 -45.02 53.17
CA PHE A 1029 46.96 -43.84 52.32
C PHE A 1029 46.96 -42.56 53.16
N VAL A 1030 46.00 -42.40 54.09
CA VAL A 1030 45.89 -41.22 54.95
C VAL A 1030 47.16 -41.05 55.80
N PHE A 1031 47.69 -42.14 56.36
CA PHE A 1031 48.93 -42.10 57.13
C PHE A 1031 50.12 -41.69 56.25
N TRP A 1032 50.29 -42.34 55.11
CA TRP A 1032 51.37 -42.05 54.18
C TRP A 1032 51.33 -40.61 53.67
N VAL A 1033 50.16 -40.09 53.28
CA VAL A 1033 50.01 -38.71 52.81
C VAL A 1033 50.41 -37.73 53.91
N ARG A 1034 49.98 -37.93 55.16
CA ARG A 1034 50.34 -37.04 56.28
C ARG A 1034 51.82 -37.12 56.68
N GLU A 1035 52.48 -38.25 56.44
CA GLU A 1035 53.92 -38.40 56.71
C GLU A 1035 54.80 -37.85 55.58
N ALA A 1036 54.45 -38.15 54.33
CA ALA A 1036 55.24 -37.83 53.14
C ALA A 1036 55.00 -36.40 52.63
N LEU A 1037 53.79 -35.87 52.80
CA LEU A 1037 53.41 -34.50 52.44
C LEU A 1037 52.97 -33.78 53.71
N LYS A 1038 53.84 -32.95 54.29
CA LYS A 1038 53.54 -32.29 55.58
C LYS A 1038 52.61 -31.10 55.42
N ASP A 1039 52.54 -30.53 54.23
CA ASP A 1039 51.72 -29.37 53.89
C ASP A 1039 51.13 -29.51 52.48
N ILE A 1040 49.95 -28.91 52.26
CA ILE A 1040 49.29 -28.89 50.95
C ILE A 1040 50.14 -28.20 49.88
N ASN A 1041 51.04 -27.28 50.27
CA ASN A 1041 51.96 -26.64 49.33
C ASN A 1041 52.99 -27.62 48.75
N GLU A 1042 53.33 -28.70 49.49
CA GLU A 1042 54.24 -29.76 49.02
C GLU A 1042 53.56 -30.68 48.01
N LEU A 1043 52.21 -30.78 48.03
CA LEU A 1043 51.43 -31.57 47.06
C LEU A 1043 51.73 -31.13 45.62
N LYS A 1044 51.83 -29.83 45.36
CA LYS A 1044 52.09 -29.32 44.01
C LYS A 1044 53.44 -29.79 43.48
N VAL A 1045 54.48 -29.69 44.31
CA VAL A 1045 55.84 -30.13 43.94
C VAL A 1045 55.87 -31.64 43.74
N PHE A 1046 55.17 -32.39 44.59
CA PHE A 1046 55.06 -33.84 44.46
C PHE A 1046 54.32 -34.25 43.19
N VAL A 1047 53.22 -33.56 42.85
CA VAL A 1047 52.48 -33.78 41.60
C VAL A 1047 53.34 -33.47 40.38
N ASP A 1048 54.09 -32.37 40.37
CA ASP A 1048 55.00 -32.04 39.27
C ASP A 1048 56.08 -33.12 39.09
N LEU A 1049 56.65 -33.64 40.18
CA LEU A 1049 57.61 -34.76 40.16
C LEU A 1049 56.95 -36.07 39.70
N ALA A 1050 55.75 -36.36 40.19
CA ALA A 1050 54.99 -37.55 39.83
C ALA A 1050 54.56 -37.52 38.36
N SER A 1051 54.20 -36.36 37.80
CA SER A 1051 53.89 -36.18 36.38
C SER A 1051 55.11 -36.38 35.48
N ILE A 1052 56.32 -36.06 35.95
CA ILE A 1052 57.57 -36.36 35.21
C ILE A 1052 57.89 -37.87 35.29
N SER A 1053 57.57 -38.52 36.41
CA SER A 1053 57.82 -39.95 36.63
C SER A 1053 56.75 -40.85 36.04
N ALA A 1054 55.54 -40.34 35.82
CA ALA A 1054 54.43 -41.06 35.21
C ALA A 1054 54.69 -41.29 33.72
N GLY A 1055 54.21 -42.41 33.18
CA GLY A 1055 54.31 -42.69 31.75
C GLY A 1055 53.49 -41.72 30.89
N GLU A 1056 53.68 -41.75 29.57
CA GLU A 1056 52.97 -40.86 28.63
C GLU A 1056 51.51 -41.32 28.34
N ASN A 1057 51.04 -42.41 28.94
CA ASN A 1057 49.68 -42.91 28.73
C ASN A 1057 48.67 -42.13 29.57
N ASP A 1058 47.48 -41.86 28.99
CA ASP A 1058 46.40 -41.12 29.66
C ASP A 1058 46.06 -41.69 31.05
N MET A 1059 46.04 -43.02 31.22
CA MET A 1059 45.78 -43.64 32.53
C MET A 1059 46.84 -43.32 33.60
N ASP A 1060 48.12 -43.19 33.21
CA ASP A 1060 49.20 -42.89 34.16
C ASP A 1060 49.20 -41.41 34.54
N VAL A 1061 48.82 -40.53 33.61
CA VAL A 1061 48.60 -39.10 33.86
C VAL A 1061 47.36 -38.89 34.74
N ASP A 1062 46.27 -39.60 34.45
CA ASP A 1062 45.02 -39.55 35.22
C ASP A 1062 45.24 -40.01 36.68
N ARG A 1063 46.10 -40.99 36.94
CA ARG A 1063 46.46 -41.38 38.33
C ARG A 1063 47.06 -40.22 39.12
N VAL A 1064 47.91 -39.43 38.50
CA VAL A 1064 48.52 -38.25 39.17
C VAL A 1064 47.45 -37.18 39.41
N ALA A 1065 46.52 -36.98 38.47
CA ALA A 1065 45.39 -36.07 38.64
C ALA A 1065 44.42 -36.55 39.73
N CYS A 1066 44.09 -37.85 39.76
CA CYS A 1066 43.27 -38.48 40.80
C CYS A 1066 43.90 -38.32 42.19
N PHE A 1067 45.22 -38.51 42.31
CA PHE A 1067 45.94 -38.27 43.56
C PHE A 1067 45.87 -36.80 43.98
N HIS A 1068 46.13 -35.87 43.05
CA HIS A 1068 46.03 -34.43 43.31
C HIS A 1068 44.63 -34.05 43.81
N ASP A 1069 43.59 -34.42 43.06
CA ASP A 1069 42.21 -34.05 43.35
C ASP A 1069 41.74 -34.67 44.67
N THR A 1070 42.17 -35.89 44.96
CA THR A 1070 41.88 -36.58 46.23
C THR A 1070 42.50 -35.84 47.40
N VAL A 1071 43.82 -35.63 47.39
CA VAL A 1071 44.50 -34.98 48.53
C VAL A 1071 44.01 -33.54 48.69
N HIS A 1072 43.69 -32.85 47.59
CA HIS A 1072 43.10 -31.52 47.62
C HIS A 1072 41.67 -31.53 48.19
N GLY A 1073 40.81 -32.44 47.75
CA GLY A 1073 39.42 -32.54 48.21
C GLY A 1073 39.31 -32.92 49.69
N TYR A 1074 40.17 -33.81 50.18
CA TYR A 1074 40.24 -34.20 51.59
C TYR A 1074 41.14 -33.30 52.45
N SER A 1075 41.74 -32.25 51.89
CA SER A 1075 42.70 -31.38 52.58
C SER A 1075 42.19 -30.80 53.90
N SER A 1076 40.90 -30.45 53.95
CA SER A 1076 40.25 -29.93 55.16
C SER A 1076 40.25 -30.91 56.34
N LEU A 1077 40.27 -32.22 56.08
CA LEU A 1077 40.39 -33.24 57.12
C LEU A 1077 41.84 -33.65 57.36
N LEU A 1078 42.68 -33.68 56.30
CA LEU A 1078 44.05 -34.17 56.37
C LEU A 1078 45.02 -33.17 57.02
N TYR A 1079 44.86 -31.87 56.73
CA TYR A 1079 45.82 -30.83 57.09
C TYR A 1079 45.27 -29.76 58.04
N GLU A 1080 43.98 -29.41 57.97
CA GLU A 1080 43.43 -28.35 58.84
C GLU A 1080 43.08 -28.83 60.25
N LEU A 1081 42.82 -30.13 60.43
CA LEU A 1081 42.52 -30.71 61.74
C LEU A 1081 43.79 -30.97 62.55
N ARG A 1082 43.82 -30.43 63.78
CA ARG A 1082 44.88 -30.68 64.75
C ARG A 1082 44.53 -31.87 65.62
N GLN A 1083 45.53 -32.47 66.25
CA GLN A 1083 45.30 -33.59 67.17
C GLN A 1083 44.36 -33.21 68.32
N GLU A 1084 44.30 -31.94 68.71
CA GLU A 1084 43.43 -31.42 69.79
C GLU A 1084 41.99 -31.09 69.33
N SER A 1085 41.68 -31.18 68.02
CA SER A 1085 40.38 -30.77 67.47
C SER A 1085 39.23 -31.65 67.97
N GLY A 1086 38.13 -31.02 68.40
CA GLY A 1086 36.90 -31.68 68.88
C GLY A 1086 35.81 -31.85 67.81
N PHE A 1087 34.63 -32.30 68.21
CA PHE A 1087 33.50 -32.62 67.32
C PHE A 1087 33.01 -31.41 66.50
N GLU A 1088 32.95 -30.21 67.10
CA GLU A 1088 32.54 -28.99 66.36
C GLU A 1088 33.54 -28.60 65.27
N ASP A 1089 34.84 -28.70 65.55
CA ASP A 1089 35.89 -28.45 64.56
C ASP A 1089 35.83 -29.47 63.42
N PHE A 1090 35.63 -30.73 63.77
CA PHE A 1090 35.44 -31.82 62.81
C PHE A 1090 34.25 -31.55 61.89
N MET A 1091 33.08 -31.23 62.45
CA MET A 1091 31.88 -30.89 61.67
C MET A 1091 32.09 -29.65 60.79
N ARG A 1092 32.84 -28.65 61.26
CA ARG A 1092 33.19 -27.48 60.46
C ARG A 1092 34.10 -27.85 59.27
N CYS A 1093 35.12 -28.69 59.47
CA CYS A 1093 35.94 -29.19 58.37
C CYS A 1093 35.14 -30.05 57.38
N LEU A 1094 34.19 -30.85 57.87
CA LEU A 1094 33.27 -31.59 56.99
C LEU A 1094 32.48 -30.68 56.06
N THR A 1095 32.08 -29.48 56.47
CA THR A 1095 31.39 -28.56 55.55
C THR A 1095 32.25 -28.15 54.36
N LYS A 1096 33.59 -28.10 54.51
CA LYS A 1096 34.52 -27.86 53.40
C LYS A 1096 34.68 -29.11 52.53
N LEU A 1097 34.78 -30.29 53.14
CA LEU A 1097 34.76 -31.56 52.41
C LEU A 1097 33.48 -31.71 51.59
N TRP A 1098 32.32 -31.33 52.13
CA TRP A 1098 31.06 -31.38 51.41
C TRP A 1098 31.05 -30.47 50.19
N ARG A 1099 31.64 -29.26 50.28
CA ARG A 1099 31.81 -28.41 49.09
C ARG A 1099 32.72 -29.05 48.04
N ALA A 1100 33.78 -29.73 48.46
CA ALA A 1100 34.66 -30.44 47.54
C ALA A 1100 33.96 -31.64 46.88
N LEU A 1101 33.18 -32.42 47.65
CA LEU A 1101 32.38 -33.53 47.16
C LEU A 1101 31.23 -33.07 46.24
N ASP A 1102 30.58 -31.96 46.56
CA ASP A 1102 29.52 -31.38 45.73
C ASP A 1102 30.12 -30.81 44.41
N SER A 1103 31.41 -30.43 44.39
CA SER A 1103 32.11 -30.03 43.16
C SER A 1103 32.67 -31.22 42.35
N ASP A 1104 32.94 -32.34 42.99
CA ASP A 1104 33.43 -33.57 42.38
C ASP A 1104 32.81 -34.80 43.07
N GLU A 1105 31.68 -35.27 42.54
CA GLU A 1105 30.97 -36.43 43.10
C GLU A 1105 31.79 -37.73 43.06
N ASN A 1106 32.84 -37.80 42.23
CA ASN A 1106 33.72 -38.96 42.13
C ASN A 1106 34.90 -38.90 43.11
N LEU A 1107 34.99 -37.89 43.96
CA LEU A 1107 36.05 -37.75 44.97
C LEU A 1107 36.27 -39.03 45.83
N PRO A 1108 35.24 -39.78 46.27
CA PRO A 1108 35.45 -41.04 47.00
C PRO A 1108 36.02 -42.15 46.11
N LYS A 1109 35.67 -42.19 44.82
CA LYS A 1109 36.22 -43.17 43.87
C LYS A 1109 37.67 -42.86 43.52
N LYS A 1110 38.00 -41.57 43.35
CA LYS A 1110 39.38 -41.09 43.12
C LYS A 1110 40.32 -41.43 44.27
N LEU A 1111 39.81 -41.50 45.50
CA LEU A 1111 40.58 -41.89 46.68
C LEU A 1111 40.99 -43.38 46.67
N VAL A 1112 40.18 -44.24 46.03
CA VAL A 1112 40.41 -45.69 45.97
C VAL A 1112 41.20 -46.09 44.71
N SER A 1113 41.03 -45.31 43.63
CA SER A 1113 41.72 -45.49 42.35
C SER A 1113 43.19 -45.10 42.42
#